data_AF-A0A126QVC0-F1
#
_entry.id   AF-A0A126QVC0-F1
#
_cell.length_a   1.000
_cell.length_b   1.000
_cell.length_c   1.000
_cell.angle_alpha   90.00
_cell.angle_beta   90.00
_cell.angle_gamma   90.00
#
_symmetry.space_group_name_H-M   'P 1'
#
loop_
_entity.id
_entity.type
_entity.pdbx_description
1 polymer ?
#
loop_
_entity_poly.entity_id
_entity_poly.type
_entity_poly.pdbx_seq_one_letter_code
_entity_poly.pdbx_strand_id
1 'polypeptide(L)'
;MRYVAVFILAISAFFLLVCMSGGEDSDAASPVTHPEDLYPDADVIITKDKQNRTVVTFKAYGKYKPTPSHPSEWFTEVLGSSNEVRVRGLSDVKDSINIVYDGATVNRLFLLDIDSKASMNSAVDLNFTMVSGSIGTLSMVSVLSTVRQYIGNSYDTMPIPIRNAQLNLEGGDIDLLNPTFLMVSVGHLDLTMGKGMTINRVFTTGENGRYSSVDVCVKGATIGYMSNIASKIGTINYSFESGSVDYLCFGANTENVSSRVLSNMATSYISGDVKAFVSEEVQIKKCILGGGIFEIPIRLCNGENVREPVVHSVVIEAPGKTVSNDIMFMTDSRNRAYHFNYYKIGHTPYAQTTMDVFILGDRTYDVYSENGIWSSSVVSTIPTGSLLSVNTGYVIPSGSTFNISKGATLVNSDQLIVSGTVEIDGNVVNNGIIQCRKDCVINGTPGGIGVCADHRTYFEYSPELNVLSDRSAVIIEQIPDNEVESVTATFLVSETDMYKPSVSITAPEDEPFTGSMFMLSLKEGPGGSDFTASYELDVWGIDIRVLERSDISVTIPVSNSSCTAVYAFDKDDNRYVMVGTSEFEPNLTFKAGVYDKFYTSTYISDRPAPPNPQGDTEVGGLDYILIAAIIAVLAATMYLLVTMKRD
;
A
#
# COMPACT_ATOMS: atom_id res chain seq x y z
N MET A 1 9.93 27.16 56.73
CA MET A 1 11.19 26.71 56.06
C MET A 1 11.81 25.45 56.63
N ARG A 2 11.87 25.24 57.97
CA ARG A 2 12.44 23.99 58.55
C ARG A 2 11.70 22.71 58.17
N TYR A 3 10.38 22.76 57.99
CA TYR A 3 9.58 21.59 57.57
C TYR A 3 9.74 21.22 56.09
N VAL A 4 10.00 22.21 55.22
CA VAL A 4 10.26 21.97 53.78
C VAL A 4 11.66 21.38 53.59
N ALA A 5 12.64 21.83 54.38
CA ALA A 5 13.98 21.24 54.38
C ALA A 5 13.97 19.77 54.84
N VAL A 6 13.20 19.43 55.88
CA VAL A 6 13.07 18.03 56.36
C VAL A 6 12.32 17.16 55.34
N PHE A 7 11.33 17.71 54.65
CA PHE A 7 10.58 16.97 53.63
C PHE A 7 11.43 16.71 52.37
N ILE A 8 12.24 17.68 51.94
CA ILE A 8 13.18 17.50 50.84
C ILE A 8 14.28 16.51 51.25
N LEU A 9 14.79 16.56 52.49
CA LEU A 9 15.79 15.61 52.98
C LEU A 9 15.22 14.19 53.09
N ALA A 10 13.93 14.03 53.43
CA ALA A 10 13.25 12.75 53.45
C ALA A 10 13.02 12.18 52.04
N ILE A 11 12.68 13.03 51.05
CA ILE A 11 12.54 12.61 49.65
C ILE A 11 13.91 12.28 49.03
N SER A 12 14.95 13.07 49.32
CA SER A 12 16.31 12.78 48.88
C SER A 12 16.89 11.52 49.53
N ALA A 13 16.58 11.27 50.80
CA ALA A 13 16.95 10.03 51.49
C ALA A 13 16.16 8.83 50.94
N PHE A 14 14.89 9.00 50.55
CA PHE A 14 14.09 7.95 49.92
C PHE A 14 14.55 7.64 48.49
N PHE A 15 14.91 8.66 47.69
CA PHE A 15 15.52 8.46 46.38
C PHE A 15 16.93 7.87 46.47
N LEU A 16 17.73 8.25 47.47
CA LEU A 16 19.00 7.58 47.75
C LEU A 16 18.79 6.14 48.22
N LEU A 17 17.77 5.82 49.02
CA LEU A 17 17.48 4.44 49.42
C LEU A 17 17.00 3.57 48.25
N VAL A 18 16.23 4.14 47.31
CA VAL A 18 15.74 3.45 46.10
C VAL A 18 16.85 3.35 45.04
N CYS A 19 17.80 4.29 45.00
CA CYS A 19 18.99 4.19 44.14
C CYS A 19 20.15 3.40 44.78
N MET A 20 20.14 3.15 46.10
CA MET A 20 21.15 2.38 46.82
C MET A 20 20.66 1.01 47.31
N SER A 21 19.42 0.61 47.03
CA SER A 21 19.01 -0.81 47.11
C SER A 21 19.55 -1.65 45.95
N GLY A 22 20.42 -1.07 45.11
CA GLY A 22 21.40 -1.81 44.33
C GLY A 22 22.58 -2.20 45.22
N GLY A 23 22.52 -3.39 45.81
CA GLY A 23 23.67 -4.09 46.37
C GLY A 23 23.48 -4.63 47.78
N GLU A 24 23.00 -5.86 47.89
CA GLU A 24 23.68 -6.94 48.63
C GLU A 24 23.03 -8.27 48.23
N ASP A 25 23.88 -9.17 47.76
CA ASP A 25 23.55 -10.54 47.40
C ASP A 25 22.76 -11.23 48.52
N SER A 26 21.47 -11.44 48.28
CA SER A 26 20.79 -12.59 48.87
C SER A 26 20.79 -13.67 47.79
N ASP A 27 21.55 -14.73 48.04
CA ASP A 27 21.58 -16.01 47.32
C ASP A 27 20.21 -16.72 47.38
N ALA A 28 19.14 -16.04 47.01
CA ALA A 28 17.98 -16.69 46.45
C ALA A 28 18.32 -16.87 44.96
N ALA A 29 19.01 -17.97 44.65
CA ALA A 29 19.18 -18.41 43.28
C ALA A 29 17.80 -18.44 42.62
N SER A 30 17.48 -17.41 41.82
CA SER A 30 16.49 -17.57 40.76
C SER A 30 16.88 -18.87 40.06
N PRO A 31 15.96 -19.85 39.92
CA PRO A 31 16.30 -21.10 39.28
C PRO A 31 16.98 -20.75 37.96
N VAL A 32 18.17 -21.29 37.73
CA VAL A 32 18.82 -21.22 36.42
C VAL A 32 17.91 -22.04 35.53
N THR A 33 16.90 -21.39 34.95
CA THR A 33 16.01 -22.04 33.99
C THR A 33 16.89 -22.37 32.80
N HIS A 34 17.06 -23.66 32.53
CA HIS A 34 17.79 -24.07 31.36
C HIS A 34 16.99 -23.61 30.13
N PRO A 35 17.62 -23.03 29.09
CA PRO A 35 16.88 -22.50 27.94
C PRO A 35 15.94 -23.54 27.30
N GLU A 36 16.35 -24.81 27.31
CA GLU A 36 15.55 -25.95 26.85
C GLU A 36 14.27 -26.21 27.66
N ASP A 37 14.19 -25.76 28.93
CA ASP A 37 12.97 -25.84 29.72
C ASP A 37 11.96 -24.76 29.31
N LEU A 38 12.44 -23.60 28.82
CA LEU A 38 11.60 -22.51 28.31
C LEU A 38 11.11 -22.79 26.89
N TYR A 39 11.93 -23.48 26.10
CA TYR A 39 11.68 -23.74 24.68
C TYR A 39 11.81 -25.24 24.35
N PRO A 40 10.95 -26.12 24.91
CA PRO A 40 11.08 -27.57 24.76
C PRO A 40 10.91 -28.06 23.31
N ASP A 41 10.14 -27.32 22.52
CA ASP A 41 9.85 -27.63 21.12
C ASP A 41 10.94 -27.15 20.14
N ALA A 42 11.92 -26.39 20.63
CA ALA A 42 13.05 -25.95 19.81
C ALA A 42 14.02 -27.10 19.52
N ASP A 43 14.71 -27.03 18.39
CA ASP A 43 15.86 -27.88 18.06
C ASP A 43 17.18 -27.17 18.30
N VAL A 44 17.18 -25.84 18.15
CA VAL A 44 18.31 -24.97 18.45
C VAL A 44 17.82 -23.70 19.17
N ILE A 45 18.55 -23.31 20.21
CA ILE A 45 18.28 -22.13 21.02
C ILE A 45 19.55 -21.28 21.06
N ILE A 46 19.45 -20.02 20.67
CA ILE A 46 20.57 -19.07 20.63
C ILE A 46 20.33 -18.01 21.71
N THR A 47 21.18 -18.01 22.74
CA THR A 47 21.05 -17.15 23.92
C THR A 47 22.36 -16.45 24.26
N LYS A 48 22.37 -15.66 25.34
CA LYS A 48 23.59 -15.17 25.97
C LYS A 48 23.83 -15.85 27.32
N ASP A 49 25.09 -16.08 27.65
CA ASP A 49 25.46 -16.49 29.01
C ASP A 49 25.61 -15.29 29.97
N LYS A 50 25.94 -15.60 31.22
CA LYS A 50 26.20 -14.59 32.28
C LYS A 50 27.38 -13.67 31.98
N GLN A 51 28.24 -14.03 31.03
CA GLN A 51 29.39 -13.25 30.57
C GLN A 51 29.10 -12.50 29.25
N ASN A 52 27.82 -12.41 28.84
CA ASN A 52 27.38 -11.81 27.58
C ASN A 52 27.99 -12.45 26.32
N ARG A 53 28.38 -13.72 26.39
CA ARG A 53 28.82 -14.49 25.22
C ARG A 53 27.62 -15.19 24.59
N THR A 54 27.61 -15.27 23.28
CA THR A 54 26.57 -16.00 22.55
C THR A 54 26.75 -17.50 22.77
N VAL A 55 25.65 -18.16 23.12
CA VAL A 55 25.58 -19.59 23.40
C VAL A 55 24.55 -20.22 22.48
N VAL A 56 24.92 -21.34 21.86
CA VAL A 56 24.04 -22.14 21.02
C VAL A 56 23.80 -23.47 21.72
N THR A 57 22.56 -23.72 22.13
CA THR A 57 22.10 -24.97 22.74
C THR A 57 21.29 -25.75 21.70
N PHE A 58 21.60 -27.01 21.45
CA PHE A 58 21.00 -27.79 20.36
C PHE A 58 20.79 -29.27 20.70
N LYS A 59 19.77 -29.89 20.09
CA LYS A 59 19.51 -31.33 20.20
C LYS A 59 20.56 -32.16 19.46
N ALA A 60 20.91 -33.30 20.03
CA ALA A 60 21.91 -34.25 19.56
C ALA A 60 21.69 -34.65 18.09
N TYR A 61 22.75 -34.58 17.28
CA TYR A 61 22.71 -34.92 15.87
C TYR A 61 24.11 -35.29 15.36
N GLY A 62 24.15 -36.07 14.28
CA GLY A 62 25.40 -36.42 13.59
C GLY A 62 26.45 -37.02 14.53
N LYS A 63 27.54 -36.26 14.78
CA LYS A 63 28.65 -36.63 15.67
C LYS A 63 28.32 -36.50 17.17
N TYR A 64 27.31 -35.70 17.52
CA TYR A 64 26.83 -35.53 18.89
C TYR A 64 25.71 -36.54 19.12
N LYS A 65 26.01 -37.60 19.88
CA LYS A 65 25.02 -38.61 20.29
C LYS A 65 25.05 -38.73 21.80
N PRO A 66 23.91 -38.98 22.46
CA PRO A 66 23.90 -39.29 23.88
C PRO A 66 24.83 -40.48 24.15
N THR A 67 25.69 -40.35 25.15
CA THR A 67 26.59 -41.42 25.60
C THR A 67 26.31 -41.71 27.07
N PRO A 68 26.69 -42.88 27.61
CA PRO A 68 26.56 -43.14 29.05
C PRO A 68 27.25 -42.08 29.93
N SER A 69 28.32 -41.46 29.41
CA SER A 69 29.03 -40.35 30.05
C SER A 69 28.33 -38.99 29.92
N HIS A 70 27.55 -38.76 28.86
CA HIS A 70 26.78 -37.54 28.60
C HIS A 70 25.37 -37.96 28.14
N PRO A 71 24.45 -38.25 29.08
CA PRO A 71 23.13 -38.78 28.75
C PRO A 71 22.17 -37.72 28.19
N SER A 72 22.55 -36.43 28.27
CA SER A 72 21.74 -35.31 27.75
C SER A 72 21.53 -35.43 26.25
N GLU A 73 20.28 -35.23 25.81
CA GLU A 73 19.94 -35.02 24.40
C GLU A 73 20.34 -33.62 23.92
N TRP A 74 20.66 -32.71 24.84
CA TRP A 74 21.06 -31.34 24.55
C TRP A 74 22.55 -31.13 24.74
N PHE A 75 23.14 -30.39 23.80
CA PHE A 75 24.53 -29.99 23.80
C PHE A 75 24.61 -28.47 23.71
N THR A 76 25.66 -27.90 24.30
CA THR A 76 25.86 -26.45 24.35
C THR A 76 27.23 -26.10 23.79
N GLU A 77 27.26 -25.12 22.89
CA GLU A 77 28.47 -24.51 22.36
C GLU A 77 28.50 -23.04 22.74
N VAL A 78 29.54 -22.61 23.44
CA VAL A 78 29.79 -21.19 23.70
C VAL A 78 30.61 -20.65 22.56
N LEU A 79 30.02 -19.75 21.78
CA LEU A 79 30.72 -19.09 20.70
C LEU A 79 31.68 -18.04 21.29
N GLY A 80 32.83 -17.86 20.63
CA GLY A 80 33.71 -16.74 20.94
C GLY A 80 33.02 -15.38 20.70
N SER A 81 33.75 -14.28 20.78
CA SER A 81 33.27 -12.94 20.37
C SER A 81 33.04 -12.90 18.84
N SER A 82 32.07 -13.68 18.35
CA SER A 82 31.89 -14.06 16.95
C SER A 82 31.05 -13.03 16.20
N ASN A 83 31.55 -12.65 15.03
CA ASN A 83 30.87 -11.74 14.10
C ASN A 83 29.88 -12.48 13.15
N GLU A 84 29.77 -13.81 13.21
CA GLU A 84 28.89 -14.62 12.36
C GLU A 84 28.52 -15.96 13.03
N VAL A 85 27.25 -16.36 12.95
CA VAL A 85 26.71 -17.62 13.46
C VAL A 85 25.99 -18.35 12.33
N ARG A 86 26.29 -19.63 12.18
CA ARG A 86 25.66 -20.55 11.21
C ARG A 86 25.02 -21.68 11.99
N VAL A 87 23.69 -21.72 11.98
CA VAL A 87 22.94 -22.58 12.90
C VAL A 87 23.03 -24.04 12.51
N ARG A 88 22.74 -24.36 11.23
CA ARG A 88 22.74 -25.76 10.80
C ARG A 88 23.02 -25.98 9.33
N GLY A 89 23.73 -27.07 9.04
CA GLY A 89 23.83 -27.61 7.67
C GLY A 89 22.55 -28.36 7.29
N LEU A 90 22.10 -28.18 6.05
CA LEU A 90 20.87 -28.79 5.55
C LEU A 90 20.96 -30.32 5.53
N SER A 91 22.15 -30.91 5.39
CA SER A 91 22.34 -32.36 5.44
C SER A 91 22.08 -32.97 6.83
N ASP A 92 22.09 -32.15 7.89
CA ASP A 92 21.78 -32.56 9.26
C ASP A 92 20.30 -32.38 9.62
N VAL A 93 19.49 -31.83 8.72
CA VAL A 93 18.05 -31.60 8.91
C VAL A 93 17.26 -32.59 8.06
N LYS A 94 16.32 -33.30 8.68
CA LYS A 94 15.58 -34.36 7.99
C LYS A 94 14.29 -33.84 7.34
N ASP A 95 13.40 -33.27 8.16
CA ASP A 95 12.06 -32.84 7.73
C ASP A 95 11.79 -31.38 8.10
N SER A 96 12.10 -30.96 9.32
CA SER A 96 11.94 -29.59 9.81
C SER A 96 13.01 -29.21 10.84
N ILE A 97 13.13 -27.92 11.12
CA ILE A 97 13.96 -27.38 12.19
C ILE A 97 13.30 -26.18 12.86
N ASN A 98 13.27 -26.18 14.19
CA ASN A 98 12.77 -25.09 15.03
C ASN A 98 13.92 -24.36 15.72
N ILE A 99 14.07 -23.07 15.46
CA ILE A 99 15.16 -22.24 15.98
C ILE A 99 14.58 -21.10 16.82
N VAL A 100 15.06 -20.93 18.04
CA VAL A 100 14.70 -19.82 18.93
C VAL A 100 15.92 -18.93 19.16
N TYR A 101 15.75 -17.62 19.03
CA TYR A 101 16.75 -16.60 19.33
C TYR A 101 16.25 -15.70 20.46
N ASP A 102 16.98 -15.69 21.58
CA ASP A 102 16.57 -14.95 22.77
C ASP A 102 17.75 -14.31 23.50
N GLY A 103 17.88 -12.99 23.30
CA GLY A 103 18.73 -12.12 24.11
C GLY A 103 20.21 -12.08 23.70
N ALA A 104 20.60 -12.87 22.69
CA ALA A 104 21.96 -12.87 22.15
C ALA A 104 22.25 -11.59 21.33
N THR A 105 23.52 -11.43 20.96
CA THR A 105 23.95 -10.41 19.98
C THR A 105 24.82 -11.06 18.93
N VAL A 106 24.41 -10.97 17.67
CA VAL A 106 25.07 -11.63 16.54
C VAL A 106 25.16 -10.66 15.38
N ASN A 107 26.36 -10.45 14.83
CA ASN A 107 26.49 -9.56 13.67
C ASN A 107 25.92 -10.17 12.38
N ARG A 108 26.03 -11.49 12.16
CA ARG A 108 25.37 -12.18 11.02
C ARG A 108 24.84 -13.54 11.44
N LEU A 109 23.57 -13.82 11.18
CA LEU A 109 22.92 -15.09 11.51
C LEU A 109 22.41 -15.77 10.23
N PHE A 110 22.91 -16.97 9.97
CA PHE A 110 22.43 -17.87 8.93
C PHE A 110 21.72 -19.07 9.55
N LEU A 111 20.45 -19.28 9.22
CA LEU A 111 19.65 -20.34 9.84
C LEU A 111 19.96 -21.72 9.23
N LEU A 112 20.10 -21.79 7.90
CA LEU A 112 20.41 -23.02 7.17
C LEU A 112 21.57 -22.81 6.19
N ASP A 113 22.45 -23.80 6.10
CA ASP A 113 23.54 -23.83 5.14
C ASP A 113 23.32 -25.00 4.17
N ILE A 114 23.23 -24.72 2.87
CA ILE A 114 23.40 -25.76 1.85
C ILE A 114 24.87 -26.19 1.91
N ASP A 115 25.10 -27.38 2.41
CA ASP A 115 26.39 -27.91 2.84
C ASP A 115 26.88 -29.09 2.01
N SER A 116 25.98 -29.77 1.31
CA SER A 116 26.28 -30.91 0.44
C SER A 116 25.50 -30.83 -0.86
N LYS A 117 26.00 -31.48 -1.92
CA LYS A 117 25.25 -31.61 -3.19
C LYS A 117 23.95 -32.42 -3.00
N ALA A 118 23.97 -33.39 -2.10
CA ALA A 118 22.81 -34.26 -1.85
C ALA A 118 21.66 -33.52 -1.16
N SER A 119 21.97 -32.55 -0.29
CA SER A 119 20.98 -31.78 0.46
C SER A 119 20.26 -30.71 -0.38
N MET A 120 20.78 -30.32 -1.55
CA MET A 120 20.19 -29.27 -2.40
C MET A 120 18.73 -29.47 -2.79
N ASN A 121 18.27 -30.73 -2.86
CA ASN A 121 16.90 -31.08 -3.24
C ASN A 121 16.09 -31.67 -2.07
N SER A 122 16.65 -31.64 -0.86
CA SER A 122 16.00 -32.10 0.37
C SER A 122 15.34 -30.91 1.05
N ALA A 123 14.18 -30.49 0.55
CA ALA A 123 13.46 -29.34 1.08
C ALA A 123 12.95 -29.60 2.50
N VAL A 124 13.30 -28.74 3.44
CA VAL A 124 12.87 -28.81 4.86
C VAL A 124 11.92 -27.67 5.20
N ASP A 125 11.15 -27.82 6.27
CA ASP A 125 10.40 -26.72 6.88
C ASP A 125 11.28 -25.99 7.92
N LEU A 126 11.30 -24.67 7.86
CA LEU A 126 12.12 -23.82 8.74
C LEU A 126 11.21 -22.95 9.60
N ASN A 127 11.30 -23.08 10.92
CA ASN A 127 10.64 -22.19 11.86
C ASN A 127 11.69 -21.44 12.67
N PHE A 128 11.64 -20.11 12.64
CA PHE A 128 12.51 -19.24 13.41
C PHE A 128 11.70 -18.27 14.24
N THR A 129 11.96 -18.23 15.54
CA THR A 129 11.34 -17.28 16.47
C THR A 129 12.42 -16.42 17.10
N MET A 130 12.30 -15.09 16.96
CA MET A 130 13.16 -14.12 17.65
C MET A 130 12.36 -13.45 18.75
N VAL A 131 12.68 -13.77 19.99
CA VAL A 131 12.02 -13.24 21.19
C VAL A 131 12.66 -11.90 21.62
N SER A 132 13.99 -11.85 21.62
CA SER A 132 14.74 -10.65 22.02
C SER A 132 16.18 -10.68 21.49
N GLY A 133 16.92 -9.57 21.62
CA GLY A 133 18.35 -9.49 21.28
C GLY A 133 18.61 -8.66 20.02
N SER A 134 19.81 -8.81 19.42
CA SER A 134 20.22 -7.97 18.30
C SER A 134 20.96 -8.74 17.21
N ILE A 135 20.50 -8.60 15.97
CA ILE A 135 21.07 -9.23 14.79
C ILE A 135 21.49 -8.16 13.78
N GLY A 136 22.76 -8.13 13.37
CA GLY A 136 23.21 -7.24 12.30
C GLY A 136 22.60 -7.64 10.94
N THR A 137 22.72 -8.90 10.55
CA THR A 137 22.08 -9.41 9.34
C THR A 137 21.45 -10.78 9.60
N LEU A 138 20.15 -10.92 9.32
CA LEU A 138 19.43 -12.19 9.40
C LEU A 138 19.23 -12.74 7.99
N SER A 139 19.59 -14.01 7.79
CA SER A 139 19.43 -14.75 6.55
C SER A 139 18.91 -16.16 6.82
N MET A 140 17.89 -16.59 6.09
CA MET A 140 17.36 -17.95 6.25
C MET A 140 18.33 -18.99 5.71
N VAL A 141 18.93 -18.71 4.56
CA VAL A 141 19.75 -19.70 3.87
C VAL A 141 21.04 -19.09 3.35
N SER A 142 22.10 -19.85 3.51
CA SER A 142 23.40 -19.60 2.93
C SER A 142 23.88 -20.85 2.18
N VAL A 143 24.92 -20.69 1.36
CA VAL A 143 25.49 -21.78 0.57
C VAL A 143 26.98 -21.85 0.87
N LEU A 144 27.45 -23.01 1.29
CA LEU A 144 28.88 -23.21 1.52
C LEU A 144 29.66 -23.13 0.21
N SER A 145 30.86 -22.56 0.28
CA SER A 145 31.74 -22.36 -0.88
C SER A 145 32.04 -23.67 -1.64
N THR A 146 32.10 -24.78 -0.92
CA THR A 146 32.36 -26.14 -1.46
C THR A 146 31.27 -26.65 -2.39
N VAL A 147 30.04 -26.16 -2.25
CA VAL A 147 28.89 -26.62 -3.05
C VAL A 147 28.33 -25.55 -3.98
N ARG A 148 28.81 -24.32 -3.86
CA ARG A 148 28.37 -23.16 -4.67
C ARG A 148 28.46 -23.40 -6.17
N GLN A 149 29.45 -24.16 -6.64
CA GLN A 149 29.64 -24.50 -8.05
C GLN A 149 28.51 -25.36 -8.65
N TYR A 150 27.68 -25.99 -7.80
CA TYR A 150 26.54 -26.79 -8.25
C TYR A 150 25.24 -25.99 -8.32
N ILE A 151 25.24 -24.74 -7.84
CA ILE A 151 24.09 -23.84 -7.97
C ILE A 151 24.12 -23.21 -9.34
N GLY A 152 23.14 -23.57 -10.17
CA GLY A 152 22.96 -22.98 -11.49
C GLY A 152 22.60 -21.50 -11.42
N ASN A 153 22.99 -20.75 -12.46
CA ASN A 153 22.61 -19.35 -12.62
C ASN A 153 21.25 -19.25 -13.34
N SER A 154 20.19 -19.83 -12.77
CA SER A 154 18.85 -19.80 -13.36
C SER A 154 17.75 -19.83 -12.33
N TYR A 155 16.77 -18.94 -12.42
CA TYR A 155 15.59 -18.88 -11.54
C TYR A 155 14.69 -20.10 -11.69
N ASP A 156 14.63 -20.71 -12.87
CA ASP A 156 13.73 -21.85 -13.10
C ASP A 156 14.27 -23.17 -12.54
N THR A 157 15.60 -23.27 -12.37
CA THR A 157 16.29 -24.50 -11.93
C THR A 157 17.01 -24.36 -10.58
N MET A 158 16.70 -23.31 -9.80
CA MET A 158 17.25 -23.12 -8.46
C MET A 158 16.95 -24.32 -7.55
N PRO A 159 17.89 -24.73 -6.68
CA PRO A 159 17.60 -25.68 -5.62
C PRO A 159 16.54 -25.10 -4.68
N ILE A 160 15.67 -25.96 -4.16
CA ILE A 160 14.61 -25.59 -3.21
C ILE A 160 14.96 -26.15 -1.82
N PRO A 161 15.89 -25.55 -1.07
CA PRO A 161 16.28 -26.04 0.26
C PRO A 161 15.17 -25.91 1.30
N ILE A 162 14.23 -24.98 1.11
CA ILE A 162 13.17 -24.69 2.08
C ILE A 162 11.82 -24.81 1.41
N ARG A 163 10.97 -25.69 1.95
CA ARG A 163 9.59 -25.87 1.47
C ARG A 163 8.70 -24.76 2.02
N ASN A 164 8.69 -24.60 3.34
CA ASN A 164 7.99 -23.53 4.04
C ASN A 164 8.94 -22.89 5.06
N ALA A 165 9.00 -21.57 5.07
CA ALA A 165 9.69 -20.78 6.07
C ALA A 165 8.67 -19.99 6.89
N GLN A 166 8.73 -20.09 8.21
CA GLN A 166 8.02 -19.23 9.13
C GLN A 166 9.03 -18.44 9.96
N LEU A 167 9.02 -17.12 9.82
CA LEU A 167 9.86 -16.20 10.59
C LEU A 167 8.97 -15.36 11.51
N ASN A 168 8.96 -15.71 12.80
CA ASN A 168 8.23 -15.01 13.83
C ASN A 168 9.18 -14.08 14.59
N LEU A 169 9.18 -12.81 14.21
CA LEU A 169 10.07 -11.77 14.75
C LEU A 169 9.32 -10.99 15.83
N GLU A 170 9.29 -11.53 17.06
CA GLU A 170 8.47 -11.01 18.16
C GLU A 170 9.06 -9.78 18.85
N GLY A 171 10.38 -9.76 19.09
CA GLY A 171 11.05 -8.62 19.74
C GLY A 171 12.56 -8.56 19.54
N GLY A 172 13.13 -7.34 19.62
CA GLY A 172 14.56 -7.07 19.46
C GLY A 172 14.88 -6.20 18.24
N ASP A 173 16.16 -6.21 17.83
CA ASP A 173 16.67 -5.32 16.78
C ASP A 173 17.32 -6.09 15.64
N ILE A 174 16.97 -5.76 14.39
CA ILE A 174 17.63 -6.28 13.19
C ILE A 174 18.10 -5.12 12.31
N ASP A 175 19.40 -5.06 11.95
CA ASP A 175 19.86 -4.02 11.01
C ASP A 175 19.47 -4.33 9.56
N LEU A 176 19.59 -5.59 9.13
CA LEU A 176 19.18 -6.05 7.81
C LEU A 176 18.51 -7.42 7.86
N LEU A 177 17.24 -7.49 7.50
CA LEU A 177 16.57 -8.74 7.17
C LEU A 177 16.68 -8.98 5.66
N ASN A 178 17.38 -10.05 5.29
CA ASN A 178 17.57 -10.44 3.90
C ASN A 178 17.50 -11.98 3.81
N PRO A 179 16.29 -12.54 3.60
CA PRO A 179 16.04 -13.97 3.75
C PRO A 179 16.92 -14.87 2.88
N THR A 180 17.25 -14.46 1.66
CA THR A 180 18.13 -15.20 0.71
C THR A 180 19.18 -14.27 0.12
N PHE A 181 20.39 -14.77 -0.16
CA PHE A 181 21.46 -13.96 -0.79
C PHE A 181 22.03 -14.57 -2.07
N LEU A 182 21.55 -15.75 -2.45
CA LEU A 182 22.10 -16.59 -3.51
C LEU A 182 20.95 -17.22 -4.29
N MET A 183 21.27 -17.77 -5.45
CA MET A 183 20.31 -18.42 -6.36
C MET A 183 19.68 -19.67 -5.74
N VAL A 184 18.71 -19.47 -4.84
CA VAL A 184 18.00 -20.52 -4.09
C VAL A 184 16.52 -20.21 -4.05
N SER A 185 15.70 -21.25 -3.98
CA SER A 185 14.26 -21.13 -3.96
C SER A 185 13.69 -21.50 -2.60
N VAL A 186 12.66 -20.77 -2.21
CA VAL A 186 11.80 -21.06 -1.05
C VAL A 186 10.40 -21.31 -1.62
N GLY A 187 9.74 -22.38 -1.18
CA GLY A 187 8.36 -22.63 -1.60
C GLY A 187 7.44 -21.50 -1.13
N HIS A 188 7.28 -21.40 0.19
CA HIS A 188 6.49 -20.39 0.86
C HIS A 188 7.28 -19.69 1.98
N LEU A 189 7.14 -18.37 2.10
CA LEU A 189 7.66 -17.58 3.21
C LEU A 189 6.51 -16.87 3.93
N ASP A 190 6.35 -17.16 5.22
CA ASP A 190 5.53 -16.40 6.17
C ASP A 190 6.46 -15.60 7.09
N LEU A 191 6.41 -14.27 6.97
CA LEU A 191 7.21 -13.33 7.74
C LEU A 191 6.30 -12.49 8.62
N THR A 192 6.32 -12.74 9.93
CA THR A 192 5.56 -11.96 10.92
C THR A 192 6.50 -11.11 11.77
N MET A 193 6.26 -9.80 11.81
CA MET A 193 7.03 -8.83 12.60
C MET A 193 6.14 -8.21 13.68
N GLY A 194 6.40 -8.58 14.93
CA GLY A 194 5.58 -8.25 16.10
C GLY A 194 6.01 -6.99 16.85
N LYS A 195 5.24 -6.68 17.90
CA LYS A 195 5.44 -5.52 18.75
C LYS A 195 6.75 -5.61 19.53
N GLY A 196 7.58 -4.57 19.41
CA GLY A 196 8.90 -4.51 20.06
C GLY A 196 10.04 -4.98 19.15
N MET A 197 9.72 -5.34 17.91
CA MET A 197 10.69 -5.55 16.85
C MET A 197 11.03 -4.24 16.15
N THR A 198 12.32 -3.96 16.01
CA THR A 198 12.85 -2.82 15.25
C THR A 198 13.72 -3.35 14.12
N ILE A 199 13.39 -2.99 12.87
CA ILE A 199 14.17 -3.44 11.70
C ILE A 199 14.55 -2.27 10.83
N ASN A 200 15.84 -1.96 10.71
CA ASN A 200 16.28 -0.84 9.89
C ASN A 200 15.95 -1.06 8.40
N ARG A 201 16.19 -2.26 7.88
CA ARG A 201 15.95 -2.61 6.49
C ARG A 201 15.41 -4.04 6.32
N VAL A 202 14.36 -4.17 5.53
CA VAL A 202 13.73 -5.43 5.14
C VAL A 202 13.78 -5.57 3.63
N PHE A 203 14.55 -6.55 3.16
CA PHE A 203 14.40 -7.07 1.82
C PHE A 203 13.47 -8.26 1.87
N THR A 204 12.18 -8.05 1.56
CA THR A 204 11.10 -9.01 1.82
C THR A 204 11.41 -10.42 1.34
N THR A 205 11.99 -10.55 0.15
CA THR A 205 12.40 -11.81 -0.46
C THR A 205 13.92 -11.97 -0.56
N GLY A 206 14.68 -11.04 0.01
CA GLY A 206 16.13 -11.02 -0.08
C GLY A 206 16.67 -10.89 -1.51
N GLU A 207 17.95 -11.17 -1.73
CA GLU A 207 18.66 -11.09 -3.01
C GLU A 207 18.78 -12.46 -3.69
N ASN A 208 18.47 -12.51 -5.00
CA ASN A 208 18.56 -13.68 -5.88
C ASN A 208 17.68 -14.87 -5.45
N GLY A 209 16.57 -14.61 -4.75
CA GLY A 209 15.66 -15.65 -4.31
C GLY A 209 14.53 -15.94 -5.30
N ARG A 210 14.04 -17.18 -5.30
CA ARG A 210 12.77 -17.54 -5.94
C ARG A 210 11.74 -17.98 -4.91
N TYR A 211 10.55 -17.38 -4.97
CA TYR A 211 9.46 -17.67 -4.04
C TYR A 211 8.22 -18.08 -4.83
N SER A 212 7.52 -19.12 -4.38
CA SER A 212 6.19 -19.45 -4.96
C SER A 212 5.13 -18.53 -4.36
N SER A 213 5.18 -18.31 -3.05
CA SER A 213 4.36 -17.30 -2.38
C SER A 213 5.05 -16.69 -1.16
N VAL A 214 4.70 -15.46 -0.83
CA VAL A 214 5.22 -14.70 0.31
C VAL A 214 4.09 -13.99 1.03
N ASP A 215 3.96 -14.23 2.32
CA ASP A 215 3.05 -13.53 3.21
C ASP A 215 3.86 -12.71 4.20
N VAL A 216 3.61 -11.40 4.24
CA VAL A 216 4.27 -10.47 5.16
C VAL A 216 3.23 -9.88 6.08
N CYS A 217 3.41 -10.06 7.38
CA CYS A 217 2.54 -9.52 8.40
C CYS A 217 3.30 -8.61 9.37
N VAL A 218 2.79 -7.39 9.59
CA VAL A 218 3.36 -6.43 10.55
C VAL A 218 2.32 -6.12 11.63
N LYS A 219 2.64 -6.49 12.88
CA LYS A 219 1.78 -6.37 14.06
C LYS A 219 2.48 -5.59 15.17
N GLY A 220 2.82 -4.33 14.88
CA GLY A 220 3.38 -3.39 15.86
C GLY A 220 4.89 -3.19 15.77
N ALA A 221 5.55 -3.68 14.72
CA ALA A 221 6.98 -3.45 14.51
C ALA A 221 7.27 -2.03 14.00
N THR A 222 8.51 -1.58 14.22
CA THR A 222 9.04 -0.34 13.66
C THR A 222 10.06 -0.69 12.58
N ILE A 223 9.75 -0.34 11.34
CA ILE A 223 10.54 -0.69 10.15
C ILE A 223 11.04 0.59 9.47
N GLY A 224 12.32 0.62 9.13
CA GLY A 224 12.89 1.76 8.41
C GLY A 224 12.52 1.71 6.94
N TYR A 225 13.12 0.77 6.21
CA TYR A 225 12.92 0.64 4.77
C TYR A 225 12.52 -0.80 4.41
N MET A 226 11.47 -0.94 3.61
CA MET A 226 10.99 -2.23 3.11
C MET A 226 10.83 -2.20 1.60
N SER A 227 11.43 -3.18 0.92
CA SER A 227 11.34 -3.37 -0.53
C SER A 227 11.64 -4.83 -0.90
N ASN A 228 11.24 -5.25 -2.10
CA ASN A 228 11.83 -6.43 -2.74
C ASN A 228 13.11 -6.05 -3.47
N ILE A 229 13.98 -7.03 -3.69
CA ILE A 229 15.24 -6.84 -4.39
C ILE A 229 15.59 -8.13 -5.17
N ALA A 230 16.07 -8.02 -6.41
CA ALA A 230 16.67 -9.11 -7.18
C ALA A 230 15.99 -10.50 -7.04
N SER A 231 14.66 -10.62 -7.09
CA SER A 231 13.96 -11.89 -6.80
C SER A 231 12.83 -12.20 -7.79
N LYS A 232 12.54 -13.49 -8.01
CA LYS A 232 11.35 -13.96 -8.74
C LYS A 232 10.30 -14.43 -7.74
N ILE A 233 9.14 -13.81 -7.75
CA ILE A 233 8.08 -14.03 -6.76
C ILE A 233 6.82 -14.48 -7.48
N GLY A 234 6.17 -15.55 -7.04
CA GLY A 234 4.86 -15.95 -7.55
C GLY A 234 3.78 -14.98 -7.05
N THR A 235 3.21 -15.24 -5.88
CA THR A 235 2.20 -14.37 -5.25
C THR A 235 2.78 -13.70 -4.02
N ILE A 236 2.38 -12.45 -3.74
CA ILE A 236 2.77 -11.77 -2.51
C ILE A 236 1.58 -11.09 -1.83
N ASN A 237 1.45 -11.30 -0.53
CA ASN A 237 0.46 -10.63 0.31
C ASN A 237 1.15 -9.84 1.41
N TYR A 238 0.73 -8.60 1.59
CA TYR A 238 1.12 -7.75 2.71
C TYR A 238 -0.07 -7.47 3.60
N SER A 239 0.10 -7.64 4.90
CA SER A 239 -0.88 -7.33 5.94
C SER A 239 -0.22 -6.51 7.04
N PHE A 240 -0.40 -5.19 6.98
CA PHE A 240 0.08 -4.28 8.01
C PHE A 240 -1.08 -3.93 8.94
N GLU A 241 -1.08 -4.51 10.14
CA GLU A 241 -2.16 -4.35 11.13
C GLU A 241 -1.89 -3.16 12.07
N SER A 242 -0.65 -3.00 12.54
CA SER A 242 -0.21 -1.88 13.40
C SER A 242 1.30 -1.68 13.31
N GLY A 243 1.81 -0.54 13.81
CA GLY A 243 3.26 -0.22 13.83
C GLY A 243 3.62 0.96 12.92
N SER A 244 4.87 1.00 12.44
CA SER A 244 5.34 2.09 11.59
C SER A 244 6.35 1.61 10.54
N VAL A 245 6.25 2.15 9.33
CA VAL A 245 7.21 1.95 8.23
C VAL A 245 7.65 3.32 7.70
N ASP A 246 8.94 3.66 7.74
CA ASP A 246 9.38 4.95 7.18
C ASP A 246 9.22 4.94 5.64
N TYR A 247 9.72 3.93 4.95
CA TYR A 247 9.65 3.83 3.47
C TYR A 247 9.19 2.44 3.03
N LEU A 248 8.01 2.38 2.41
CA LEU A 248 7.38 1.14 1.93
C LEU A 248 7.31 1.12 0.40
N CYS A 249 7.91 0.09 -0.21
CA CYS A 249 7.78 -0.19 -1.63
C CYS A 249 7.04 -1.53 -1.82
N PHE A 250 5.84 -1.46 -2.39
CA PHE A 250 5.23 -2.65 -2.96
C PHE A 250 5.97 -2.95 -4.27
N GLY A 251 6.64 -4.10 -4.36
CA GLY A 251 7.54 -4.42 -5.48
C GLY A 251 8.99 -4.07 -5.17
N ALA A 252 9.79 -3.72 -6.19
CA ALA A 252 11.19 -3.37 -6.03
C ALA A 252 11.46 -1.88 -6.21
N ASN A 253 12.13 -1.30 -5.22
CA ASN A 253 12.88 -0.06 -5.38
C ASN A 253 14.25 -0.42 -5.97
N THR A 254 14.61 0.19 -7.10
CA THR A 254 15.68 -0.25 -8.02
C THR A 254 17.14 -0.06 -7.55
N GLU A 255 17.37 -0.06 -6.25
CA GLU A 255 18.64 0.24 -5.60
C GLU A 255 19.69 -0.89 -5.71
N ASN A 256 20.97 -0.55 -6.00
CA ASN A 256 22.12 -1.38 -5.57
C ASN A 256 23.51 -0.66 -5.54
N VAL A 257 24.45 -1.25 -4.78
CA VAL A 257 25.68 -0.79 -4.10
C VAL A 257 26.83 -0.16 -4.94
N SER A 258 26.58 0.77 -5.84
CA SER A 258 27.68 1.59 -6.40
C SER A 258 27.54 3.07 -6.07
N SER A 259 28.55 3.88 -6.41
CA SER A 259 28.47 5.34 -6.42
C SER A 259 27.45 5.91 -7.43
N ARG A 260 26.49 5.10 -7.91
CA ARG A 260 25.44 5.41 -8.87
C ARG A 260 24.20 4.59 -8.50
N VAL A 261 23.05 5.24 -8.34
CA VAL A 261 21.78 4.62 -7.87
C VAL A 261 21.30 3.46 -8.75
N LEU A 262 21.63 3.47 -10.05
CA LEU A 262 21.07 2.55 -11.05
C LEU A 262 22.08 1.60 -11.72
N SER A 263 23.35 1.61 -11.31
CA SER A 263 24.38 0.86 -12.05
C SER A 263 24.32 -0.66 -11.87
N ASN A 264 23.64 -1.16 -10.84
CA ASN A 264 23.61 -2.58 -10.45
C ASN A 264 22.18 -3.05 -10.11
N MET A 265 21.19 -2.57 -10.87
CA MET A 265 19.76 -2.82 -10.65
C MET A 265 19.44 -4.22 -10.15
N ALA A 266 18.80 -4.25 -9.00
CA ALA A 266 18.26 -5.46 -8.45
C ALA A 266 16.81 -5.60 -8.87
N THR A 267 16.60 -6.20 -10.05
CA THR A 267 15.25 -6.37 -10.61
C THR A 267 14.50 -7.48 -9.88
N SER A 268 13.40 -7.14 -9.21
CA SER A 268 12.42 -8.14 -8.78
C SER A 268 11.30 -8.23 -9.79
N TYR A 269 10.68 -9.40 -9.90
CA TYR A 269 9.56 -9.63 -10.78
C TYR A 269 8.53 -10.48 -10.07
N ILE A 270 7.29 -9.99 -10.04
CA ILE A 270 6.14 -10.69 -9.46
C ILE A 270 5.31 -11.28 -10.59
N SER A 271 5.16 -12.59 -10.57
CA SER A 271 4.56 -13.39 -11.63
C SER A 271 3.17 -13.93 -11.23
N GLY A 272 2.46 -13.23 -10.35
CA GLY A 272 1.20 -13.65 -9.77
C GLY A 272 0.58 -12.50 -8.98
N ASP A 273 -0.49 -12.77 -8.25
CA ASP A 273 -1.26 -11.70 -7.59
C ASP A 273 -0.47 -10.95 -6.52
N VAL A 274 -0.77 -9.65 -6.39
CA VAL A 274 -0.28 -8.76 -5.35
C VAL A 274 -1.48 -8.28 -4.53
N LYS A 275 -1.47 -8.54 -3.23
CA LYS A 275 -2.46 -7.99 -2.31
C LYS A 275 -1.77 -7.24 -1.19
N ALA A 276 -2.23 -6.04 -0.91
CA ALA A 276 -1.71 -5.24 0.19
C ALA A 276 -2.86 -4.66 0.99
N PHE A 277 -2.87 -4.95 2.28
CA PHE A 277 -3.72 -4.29 3.27
C PHE A 277 -2.84 -3.50 4.25
N VAL A 278 -3.15 -2.22 4.42
CA VAL A 278 -2.52 -1.33 5.39
C VAL A 278 -3.59 -0.68 6.25
N SER A 279 -3.67 -1.08 7.52
CA SER A 279 -4.55 -0.47 8.51
C SER A 279 -4.28 1.03 8.68
N GLU A 280 -5.32 1.80 9.00
CA GLU A 280 -5.21 3.23 9.33
C GLU A 280 -4.23 3.48 10.48
N GLU A 281 -4.13 2.53 11.42
CA GLU A 281 -3.25 2.57 12.60
C GLU A 281 -1.76 2.51 12.25
N VAL A 282 -1.40 2.03 11.06
CA VAL A 282 -0.01 1.91 10.62
C VAL A 282 0.49 3.26 10.14
N GLN A 283 1.58 3.74 10.72
CA GLN A 283 2.22 4.97 10.25
C GLN A 283 3.13 4.68 9.06
N ILE A 284 2.88 5.32 7.92
CA ILE A 284 3.75 5.23 6.75
C ILE A 284 4.21 6.64 6.37
N LYS A 285 5.52 6.89 6.29
CA LYS A 285 6.01 8.21 5.84
C LYS A 285 5.95 8.34 4.32
N LYS A 286 6.37 7.31 3.57
CA LYS A 286 6.27 7.30 2.10
C LYS A 286 6.01 5.90 1.58
N CYS A 287 5.01 5.78 0.69
CA CYS A 287 4.65 4.53 0.03
C CYS A 287 4.70 4.69 -1.49
N ILE A 288 5.31 3.74 -2.18
CA ILE A 288 5.29 3.69 -3.65
C ILE A 288 4.90 2.31 -4.16
N LEU A 289 4.36 2.29 -5.36
CA LEU A 289 4.25 1.10 -6.20
C LEU A 289 5.49 1.01 -7.09
N GLY A 290 6.44 0.14 -6.72
CA GLY A 290 7.74 0.00 -7.37
C GLY A 290 7.74 -0.88 -8.61
N GLY A 291 8.94 -1.08 -9.15
CA GLY A 291 9.16 -1.91 -10.34
C GLY A 291 8.89 -3.40 -10.10
N GLY A 292 8.61 -4.13 -11.19
CA GLY A 292 8.36 -5.57 -11.13
C GLY A 292 6.94 -5.97 -10.82
N ILE A 293 6.04 -4.99 -10.64
CA ILE A 293 4.59 -5.18 -10.54
C ILE A 293 3.97 -5.09 -11.93
N PHE A 294 3.84 -3.88 -12.50
CA PHE A 294 3.24 -3.71 -13.82
C PHE A 294 4.26 -3.67 -14.96
N GLU A 295 5.35 -2.96 -14.72
CA GLU A 295 6.48 -2.94 -15.63
C GLU A 295 7.28 -4.20 -15.32
N ILE A 296 7.28 -5.18 -16.23
CA ILE A 296 8.02 -6.44 -16.08
C ILE A 296 9.40 -6.23 -16.72
N PRO A 297 10.51 -6.57 -16.04
CA PRO A 297 11.81 -6.35 -16.62
C PRO A 297 12.03 -7.34 -17.76
N ILE A 298 12.63 -6.91 -18.88
CA ILE A 298 12.96 -7.83 -19.98
C ILE A 298 14.06 -8.83 -19.57
N ARG A 299 14.87 -8.49 -18.55
CA ARG A 299 15.92 -9.31 -17.97
C ARG A 299 15.90 -9.28 -16.45
N LEU A 300 16.07 -10.46 -15.84
CA LEU A 300 16.30 -10.58 -14.40
C LEU A 300 17.76 -10.21 -14.06
N CYS A 301 18.05 -9.97 -12.78
CA CYS A 301 19.39 -9.58 -12.29
C CYS A 301 20.51 -10.55 -12.68
N ASN A 302 20.18 -11.82 -12.94
CA ASN A 302 21.13 -12.84 -13.38
C ASN A 302 21.35 -12.89 -14.91
N GLY A 303 20.68 -12.01 -15.66
CA GLY A 303 20.75 -11.90 -17.12
C GLY A 303 19.71 -12.72 -17.89
N GLU A 304 18.93 -13.58 -17.23
CA GLU A 304 17.88 -14.38 -17.86
C GLU A 304 16.76 -13.49 -18.40
N ASN A 305 16.25 -13.84 -19.59
CA ASN A 305 15.07 -13.18 -20.14
C ASN A 305 13.83 -13.60 -19.36
N VAL A 306 12.95 -12.66 -19.05
CA VAL A 306 11.60 -13.00 -18.56
C VAL A 306 10.80 -13.57 -19.73
N ARG A 307 10.30 -14.79 -19.58
CA ARG A 307 9.72 -15.57 -20.68
C ARG A 307 8.21 -15.39 -20.86
N GLU A 308 7.51 -14.91 -19.83
CA GLU A 308 6.05 -14.80 -19.86
C GLU A 308 5.60 -13.45 -19.28
N PRO A 309 4.82 -12.64 -20.02
CA PRO A 309 4.09 -11.52 -19.44
C PRO A 309 3.01 -12.10 -18.53
N VAL A 310 3.06 -11.81 -17.23
CA VAL A 310 2.04 -12.33 -16.32
C VAL A 310 0.94 -11.31 -16.11
N VAL A 311 -0.24 -11.71 -16.57
CA VAL A 311 -1.52 -11.12 -16.22
C VAL A 311 -1.83 -11.48 -14.77
N HIS A 312 -1.98 -10.48 -13.92
CA HIS A 312 -2.29 -10.69 -12.50
C HIS A 312 -3.14 -9.56 -11.94
N SER A 313 -3.71 -9.81 -10.76
CA SER A 313 -4.47 -8.82 -10.02
C SER A 313 -3.59 -8.12 -9.00
N VAL A 314 -3.67 -6.79 -8.95
CA VAL A 314 -3.05 -5.95 -7.92
C VAL A 314 -4.17 -5.27 -7.14
N VAL A 315 -4.25 -5.56 -5.85
CA VAL A 315 -5.24 -4.98 -4.93
C VAL A 315 -4.50 -4.29 -3.80
N ILE A 316 -4.77 -2.98 -3.64
CA ILE A 316 -4.15 -2.16 -2.59
C ILE A 316 -5.25 -1.48 -1.80
N GLU A 317 -5.38 -1.90 -0.54
CA GLU A 317 -6.29 -1.33 0.46
C GLU A 317 -5.45 -0.65 1.54
N ALA A 318 -5.42 0.67 1.55
CA ALA A 318 -4.61 1.44 2.48
C ALA A 318 -5.35 2.74 2.88
N PRO A 319 -6.50 2.64 3.57
CA PRO A 319 -7.34 3.79 3.91
C PRO A 319 -6.52 4.92 4.56
N GLY A 320 -6.75 6.15 4.09
CA GLY A 320 -6.09 7.35 4.58
C GLY A 320 -4.58 7.44 4.28
N LYS A 321 -4.04 6.56 3.43
CA LYS A 321 -2.64 6.61 2.97
C LYS A 321 -2.57 7.15 1.54
N THR A 322 -1.35 7.50 1.12
CA THR A 322 -1.07 7.89 -0.25
C THR A 322 0.02 6.98 -0.83
N VAL A 323 -0.27 6.38 -1.97
CA VAL A 323 0.64 5.54 -2.75
C VAL A 323 0.97 6.27 -4.04
N SER A 324 2.26 6.53 -4.28
CA SER A 324 2.71 7.08 -5.57
C SER A 324 3.11 5.98 -6.52
N ASN A 325 2.78 6.14 -7.80
CA ASN A 325 3.29 5.28 -8.84
C ASN A 325 4.70 5.71 -9.24
N ASP A 326 5.72 5.04 -8.73
CA ASP A 326 7.11 5.37 -9.02
C ASP A 326 8.00 4.11 -8.91
N ILE A 327 8.89 3.92 -9.87
CA ILE A 327 9.88 2.82 -9.87
C ILE A 327 11.04 3.02 -8.88
N MET A 328 11.13 4.18 -8.24
CA MET A 328 12.11 4.51 -7.21
C MET A 328 11.62 5.65 -6.32
N PHE A 329 12.10 5.69 -5.07
CA PHE A 329 11.78 6.83 -4.20
C PHE A 329 12.54 8.08 -4.65
N MET A 330 11.84 9.03 -5.24
CA MET A 330 12.41 10.31 -5.68
C MET A 330 12.30 11.40 -4.61
N THR A 331 13.25 12.33 -4.62
CA THR A 331 13.13 13.63 -3.93
C THR A 331 12.02 14.47 -4.54
N ASP A 332 11.51 15.45 -3.82
CA ASP A 332 10.40 16.31 -4.27
C ASP A 332 10.71 17.05 -5.58
N SER A 333 11.98 17.41 -5.81
CA SER A 333 12.44 18.05 -7.05
C SER A 333 12.62 17.09 -8.23
N ARG A 334 12.40 15.78 -8.04
CA ARG A 334 12.50 14.72 -9.07
C ARG A 334 13.81 14.67 -9.87
N ASN A 335 14.87 15.29 -9.39
CA ASN A 335 16.20 15.30 -10.00
C ASN A 335 17.20 14.39 -9.27
N ARG A 336 16.79 13.81 -8.14
CA ARG A 336 17.56 12.90 -7.30
C ARG A 336 16.65 11.83 -6.74
N ALA A 337 17.20 10.63 -6.56
CA ALA A 337 16.56 9.52 -5.87
C ALA A 337 17.11 9.39 -4.45
N TYR A 338 16.29 8.90 -3.54
CA TYR A 338 16.72 8.47 -2.22
C TYR A 338 17.45 7.13 -2.31
N HIS A 339 18.51 7.02 -1.52
CA HIS A 339 19.39 5.88 -1.41
C HIS A 339 19.34 5.39 0.03
N PHE A 340 18.95 4.14 0.21
CA PHE A 340 18.66 3.52 1.50
C PHE A 340 19.73 2.52 1.95
N ASN A 341 20.83 2.42 1.21
CA ASN A 341 22.04 1.73 1.66
C ASN A 341 22.48 2.31 3.01
N TYR A 342 22.47 1.46 4.02
CA TYR A 342 22.75 1.79 5.43
C TYR A 342 21.71 2.71 6.09
N TYR A 343 20.49 2.79 5.56
CA TYR A 343 19.39 3.49 6.21
C TYR A 343 19.16 2.97 7.63
N LYS A 344 18.91 3.90 8.56
CA LYS A 344 18.51 3.62 9.94
C LYS A 344 17.24 4.37 10.25
N ILE A 345 16.37 3.76 11.06
CA ILE A 345 15.09 4.35 11.46
C ILE A 345 15.30 5.75 12.05
N GLY A 346 14.43 6.68 11.64
CA GLY A 346 14.48 8.06 12.11
C GLY A 346 15.57 8.93 11.47
N HIS A 347 16.45 8.36 10.64
CA HIS A 347 17.41 9.14 9.87
C HIS A 347 16.81 9.60 8.53
N THR A 348 17.46 10.59 7.90
CA THR A 348 17.14 10.99 6.52
C THR A 348 17.96 10.14 5.54
N PRO A 349 17.33 9.53 4.53
CA PRO A 349 18.06 8.78 3.50
C PRO A 349 18.97 9.72 2.69
N TYR A 350 20.08 9.19 2.19
CA TYR A 350 20.96 9.97 1.31
C TYR A 350 20.25 10.21 -0.03
N ALA A 351 20.41 11.40 -0.62
CA ALA A 351 19.89 11.67 -1.95
C ALA A 351 21.02 11.63 -2.98
N GLN A 352 20.79 11.07 -4.16
CA GLN A 352 21.80 10.95 -5.21
C GLN A 352 21.20 11.12 -6.60
N THR A 353 21.97 11.68 -7.54
CA THR A 353 21.54 11.86 -8.93
C THR A 353 21.34 10.52 -9.62
N THR A 354 20.25 10.40 -10.37
CA THR A 354 19.94 9.22 -11.19
C THR A 354 20.78 9.19 -12.46
N MET A 355 21.05 8.00 -13.00
CA MET A 355 21.70 7.80 -14.31
C MET A 355 20.90 6.80 -15.15
N ASP A 356 20.86 6.99 -16.46
CA ASP A 356 19.97 6.22 -17.34
C ASP A 356 20.57 4.89 -17.82
N VAL A 357 21.68 4.43 -17.22
CA VAL A 357 22.42 3.23 -17.67
C VAL A 357 22.76 2.27 -16.53
N PHE A 358 22.61 0.97 -16.81
CA PHE A 358 22.93 -0.17 -15.96
C PHE A 358 24.12 -0.95 -16.52
N ILE A 359 24.94 -1.57 -15.67
CA ILE A 359 26.13 -2.31 -16.08
C ILE A 359 26.01 -3.76 -15.61
N LEU A 360 26.13 -4.71 -16.55
CA LEU A 360 26.20 -6.14 -16.27
C LEU A 360 27.46 -6.73 -16.90
N GLY A 361 28.43 -7.08 -16.06
CA GLY A 361 29.76 -7.51 -16.52
C GLY A 361 30.50 -6.35 -17.19
N ASP A 362 30.94 -6.55 -18.42
CA ASP A 362 31.62 -5.54 -19.26
C ASP A 362 30.64 -4.76 -20.17
N ARG A 363 29.33 -5.04 -20.08
CA ARG A 363 28.31 -4.43 -20.94
C ARG A 363 27.51 -3.37 -20.20
N THR A 364 27.26 -2.27 -20.90
CA THR A 364 26.34 -1.23 -20.49
C THR A 364 25.01 -1.41 -21.22
N TYR A 365 23.91 -1.28 -20.48
CA TYR A 365 22.54 -1.34 -20.97
C TYR A 365 21.84 -0.04 -20.57
N ASP A 366 20.99 0.48 -21.45
CA ASP A 366 20.08 1.54 -21.05
C ASP A 366 19.09 0.97 -20.04
N VAL A 367 18.87 1.70 -18.95
CA VAL A 367 17.83 1.34 -17.98
C VAL A 367 16.46 1.56 -18.62
N TYR A 368 16.33 2.68 -19.32
CA TYR A 368 15.10 3.19 -19.90
C TYR A 368 15.27 3.44 -21.40
N SER A 369 14.48 2.76 -22.23
CA SER A 369 14.27 2.98 -23.67
C SER A 369 13.49 1.80 -24.25
N GLU A 370 13.13 1.84 -25.53
CA GLU A 370 12.50 0.73 -26.27
C GLU A 370 13.26 -0.61 -26.13
N ASN A 371 14.57 -0.56 -25.85
CA ASN A 371 15.42 -1.73 -25.65
C ASN A 371 16.00 -1.86 -24.22
N GLY A 372 15.56 -1.02 -23.28
CA GLY A 372 16.06 -0.94 -21.90
C GLY A 372 15.51 -2.03 -20.97
N ILE A 373 16.15 -2.22 -19.81
CA ILE A 373 15.78 -3.27 -18.83
C ILE A 373 14.36 -3.08 -18.30
N TRP A 374 14.00 -1.83 -18.04
CA TRP A 374 12.65 -1.37 -17.75
C TRP A 374 12.29 -0.43 -18.89
N SER A 375 11.76 -0.99 -19.97
CA SER A 375 11.59 -0.27 -21.25
C SER A 375 10.60 0.90 -21.17
N SER A 376 10.08 1.21 -19.99
CA SER A 376 9.32 2.41 -19.68
C SER A 376 9.91 3.14 -18.48
N SER A 377 10.58 4.27 -18.70
CA SER A 377 10.60 5.33 -17.66
C SER A 377 9.50 6.30 -17.96
N VAL A 378 8.85 6.79 -16.91
CA VAL A 378 7.82 7.82 -16.96
C VAL A 378 6.45 7.28 -17.41
N VAL A 379 6.37 6.05 -17.91
CA VAL A 379 5.15 5.46 -18.45
C VAL A 379 4.81 4.14 -17.76
N SER A 380 3.91 4.13 -16.77
CA SER A 380 3.47 2.85 -16.20
C SER A 380 2.23 2.34 -16.92
N THR A 381 2.21 1.05 -17.22
CA THR A 381 1.14 0.47 -18.04
C THR A 381 0.52 -0.72 -17.33
N ILE A 382 -0.80 -0.65 -17.07
CA ILE A 382 -1.56 -1.85 -16.69
C ILE A 382 -1.73 -2.69 -17.97
N PRO A 383 -1.16 -3.91 -18.05
CA PRO A 383 -1.17 -4.70 -19.26
C PRO A 383 -2.54 -5.35 -19.51
N THR A 384 -2.84 -5.67 -20.77
CA THR A 384 -4.06 -6.37 -21.19
C THR A 384 -4.34 -7.59 -20.31
N GLY A 385 -5.59 -7.73 -19.86
CA GLY A 385 -6.05 -8.82 -19.00
C GLY A 385 -5.84 -8.59 -17.50
N SER A 386 -5.09 -7.55 -17.11
CA SER A 386 -4.77 -7.30 -15.69
C SER A 386 -5.75 -6.34 -15.02
N LEU A 387 -5.74 -6.37 -13.69
CA LEU A 387 -6.58 -5.54 -12.82
C LEU A 387 -5.71 -4.78 -11.82
N LEU A 388 -5.90 -3.47 -11.71
CA LEU A 388 -5.47 -2.68 -10.55
C LEU A 388 -6.72 -2.19 -9.81
N SER A 389 -6.87 -2.57 -8.55
CA SER A 389 -7.89 -2.04 -7.65
C SER A 389 -7.21 -1.25 -6.53
N VAL A 390 -7.57 0.03 -6.42
CA VAL A 390 -7.00 0.93 -5.42
C VAL A 390 -8.11 1.49 -4.54
N ASN A 391 -7.97 1.27 -3.24
CA ASN A 391 -8.84 1.79 -2.18
C ASN A 391 -8.02 2.65 -1.20
N THR A 392 -7.25 3.57 -1.79
CA THR A 392 -6.33 4.50 -1.11
C THR A 392 -6.00 5.64 -2.07
N GLY A 393 -5.45 6.74 -1.57
CA GLY A 393 -4.99 7.83 -2.41
C GLY A 393 -3.87 7.37 -3.34
N TYR A 394 -4.08 7.42 -4.65
CA TYR A 394 -3.09 7.06 -5.66
C TYR A 394 -2.62 8.29 -6.43
N VAL A 395 -1.30 8.48 -6.52
CA VAL A 395 -0.72 9.67 -7.18
C VAL A 395 -0.06 9.28 -8.49
N ILE A 396 -0.55 9.88 -9.57
CA ILE A 396 0.09 9.93 -10.89
C ILE A 396 0.77 11.30 -11.03
N PRO A 397 2.10 11.34 -10.95
CA PRO A 397 2.82 12.60 -10.77
C PRO A 397 3.08 13.35 -12.09
N SER A 398 3.46 14.63 -11.98
CA SER A 398 3.75 15.46 -13.15
C SER A 398 4.94 14.94 -13.97
N GLY A 399 4.81 15.11 -15.28
CA GLY A 399 5.70 14.57 -16.28
C GLY A 399 5.51 13.08 -16.57
N SER A 400 4.70 12.33 -15.80
CA SER A 400 4.44 10.89 -16.00
C SER A 400 3.21 10.59 -16.85
N THR A 401 3.17 9.39 -17.42
CA THR A 401 2.05 8.80 -18.14
C THR A 401 1.63 7.51 -17.45
N PHE A 402 0.34 7.30 -17.27
CA PHE A 402 -0.24 6.08 -16.75
C PHE A 402 -1.21 5.48 -17.79
N ASN A 403 -0.82 4.38 -18.41
CA ASN A 403 -1.61 3.71 -19.45
C ASN A 403 -2.47 2.59 -18.86
N ILE A 404 -3.73 2.56 -19.25
CA ILE A 404 -4.62 1.42 -19.04
C ILE A 404 -4.82 0.76 -20.39
N SER A 405 -4.13 -0.35 -20.64
CA SER A 405 -4.17 -1.04 -21.95
C SER A 405 -5.56 -1.54 -22.29
N LYS A 406 -5.86 -1.68 -23.57
CA LYS A 406 -7.10 -2.34 -24.03
C LYS A 406 -7.25 -3.72 -23.37
N GLY A 407 -8.40 -3.94 -22.72
CA GLY A 407 -8.71 -5.16 -21.97
C GLY A 407 -8.12 -5.24 -20.56
N ALA A 408 -7.44 -4.20 -20.07
CA ALA A 408 -7.10 -4.02 -18.66
C ALA A 408 -8.22 -3.28 -17.92
N THR A 409 -8.24 -3.39 -16.58
CA THR A 409 -9.19 -2.66 -15.73
C THR A 409 -8.47 -1.92 -14.60
N LEU A 410 -8.81 -0.64 -14.44
CA LEU A 410 -8.50 0.15 -13.24
C LEU A 410 -9.80 0.38 -12.45
N VAL A 411 -9.78 0.09 -11.15
CA VAL A 411 -10.87 0.42 -10.22
C VAL A 411 -10.34 1.43 -9.21
N ASN A 412 -10.84 2.67 -9.29
CA ASN A 412 -10.57 3.71 -8.30
C ASN A 412 -11.75 3.78 -7.32
N SER A 413 -11.51 3.48 -6.04
CA SER A 413 -12.54 3.54 -4.99
C SER A 413 -12.33 4.67 -3.99
N ASP A 414 -11.20 5.37 -4.06
CA ASP A 414 -10.85 6.47 -3.17
C ASP A 414 -10.42 7.69 -4.02
N GLN A 415 -9.17 8.13 -3.93
CA GLN A 415 -8.70 9.30 -4.65
C GLN A 415 -7.61 8.97 -5.66
N LEU A 416 -7.83 9.28 -6.94
CA LEU A 416 -6.82 9.24 -7.98
C LEU A 416 -6.34 10.68 -8.28
N ILE A 417 -5.17 11.04 -7.79
CA ILE A 417 -4.58 12.36 -7.97
C ILE A 417 -3.69 12.36 -9.22
N VAL A 418 -4.07 13.13 -10.23
CA VAL A 418 -3.41 13.15 -11.54
C VAL A 418 -2.77 14.50 -11.78
N SER A 419 -1.45 14.54 -11.84
CA SER A 419 -0.66 15.72 -12.26
C SER A 419 0.10 15.48 -13.58
N GLY A 420 -0.04 14.29 -14.18
CA GLY A 420 0.54 13.91 -15.46
C GLY A 420 -0.53 13.46 -16.45
N THR A 421 -0.17 12.52 -17.33
CA THR A 421 -1.05 11.99 -18.37
C THR A 421 -1.65 10.63 -17.96
N VAL A 422 -2.92 10.41 -18.25
CA VAL A 422 -3.59 9.11 -18.16
C VAL A 422 -4.14 8.75 -19.54
N GLU A 423 -3.70 7.62 -20.09
CA GLU A 423 -4.17 7.08 -21.37
C GLU A 423 -5.12 5.90 -21.11
N ILE A 424 -6.39 6.04 -21.49
CA ILE A 424 -7.45 5.06 -21.22
C ILE A 424 -7.84 4.35 -22.52
N ASP A 425 -7.17 3.23 -22.82
CA ASP A 425 -7.58 2.29 -23.88
C ASP A 425 -8.44 1.12 -23.34
N GLY A 426 -8.32 0.85 -22.04
CA GLY A 426 -9.04 -0.19 -21.32
C GLY A 426 -10.28 0.31 -20.58
N ASN A 427 -10.65 -0.38 -19.51
CA ASN A 427 -11.78 -0.02 -18.66
C ASN A 427 -11.32 0.71 -17.41
N VAL A 428 -11.95 1.83 -17.09
CA VAL A 428 -11.75 2.54 -15.81
C VAL A 428 -13.11 2.62 -15.13
N VAL A 429 -13.20 2.04 -13.94
CA VAL A 429 -14.36 2.13 -13.06
C VAL A 429 -14.00 3.09 -11.92
N ASN A 430 -14.44 4.33 -12.04
CA ASN A 430 -14.28 5.35 -11.03
C ASN A 430 -15.49 5.34 -10.09
N ASN A 431 -15.29 4.95 -8.84
CA ASN A 431 -16.26 5.03 -7.75
C ASN A 431 -15.89 6.10 -6.72
N GLY A 432 -14.71 6.72 -6.85
CA GLY A 432 -14.24 7.80 -5.98
C GLY A 432 -14.01 9.10 -6.73
N ILE A 433 -12.91 9.80 -6.43
CA ILE A 433 -12.57 11.10 -7.00
C ILE A 433 -11.33 10.97 -7.88
N ILE A 434 -11.41 11.43 -9.13
CA ILE A 434 -10.25 11.71 -9.97
C ILE A 434 -9.95 13.20 -9.86
N GLN A 435 -8.88 13.56 -9.16
CA GLN A 435 -8.44 14.93 -8.96
C GLN A 435 -7.39 15.29 -10.02
N CYS A 436 -7.78 16.07 -11.03
CA CYS A 436 -6.86 16.64 -12.01
C CYS A 436 -6.17 17.88 -11.47
N ARG A 437 -4.85 17.83 -11.31
CA ARG A 437 -4.01 18.97 -10.92
C ARG A 437 -3.41 19.66 -12.15
N LYS A 438 -2.56 20.65 -11.91
CA LYS A 438 -1.80 21.33 -12.97
C LYS A 438 -1.06 20.29 -13.82
N ASP A 439 -1.15 20.45 -15.14
CA ASP A 439 -0.60 19.55 -16.17
C ASP A 439 -1.31 18.18 -16.31
N CYS A 440 -2.50 18.01 -15.70
CA CYS A 440 -3.35 16.82 -15.91
C CYS A 440 -3.78 16.70 -17.37
N VAL A 441 -3.57 15.52 -17.96
CA VAL A 441 -4.16 15.13 -19.25
C VAL A 441 -4.83 13.77 -19.05
N ILE A 442 -6.12 13.66 -19.39
CA ILE A 442 -6.83 12.38 -19.39
C ILE A 442 -7.35 12.16 -20.80
N ASN A 443 -6.79 11.16 -21.48
CA ASN A 443 -7.16 10.77 -22.83
C ASN A 443 -8.04 9.53 -22.77
N GLY A 444 -9.33 9.72 -23.07
CA GLY A 444 -10.39 8.72 -22.89
C GLY A 444 -11.33 9.08 -21.74
N THR A 445 -12.35 8.25 -21.52
CA THR A 445 -13.44 8.57 -20.58
C THR A 445 -13.49 7.54 -19.46
N PRO A 446 -13.22 7.91 -18.20
CA PRO A 446 -13.46 7.03 -17.07
C PRO A 446 -14.97 6.78 -16.91
N GLY A 447 -15.37 5.53 -16.77
CA GLY A 447 -16.74 5.15 -16.42
C GLY A 447 -16.96 5.12 -14.91
N GLY A 448 -18.21 4.84 -14.51
CA GLY A 448 -18.58 4.69 -13.10
C GLY A 448 -19.36 5.88 -12.53
N ILE A 449 -19.64 5.81 -11.23
CA ILE A 449 -20.48 6.79 -10.52
C ILE A 449 -19.68 7.93 -9.87
N GLY A 450 -18.35 7.78 -9.77
CA GLY A 450 -17.45 8.76 -9.18
C GLY A 450 -17.35 10.07 -9.97
N VAL A 451 -16.55 10.98 -9.43
CA VAL A 451 -16.41 12.37 -9.91
C VAL A 451 -15.02 12.59 -10.50
N CYS A 452 -14.93 13.36 -11.59
CA CYS A 452 -13.69 13.89 -12.13
C CYS A 452 -13.66 15.40 -11.91
N ALA A 453 -12.69 15.90 -11.15
CA ALA A 453 -12.65 17.29 -10.70
C ALA A 453 -11.33 17.97 -11.03
N ASP A 454 -11.40 19.23 -11.45
CA ASP A 454 -10.22 20.09 -11.51
C ASP A 454 -9.83 20.55 -10.12
N HIS A 455 -8.54 20.58 -9.83
CA HIS A 455 -8.02 21.09 -8.57
C HIS A 455 -7.49 22.51 -8.72
N ARG A 456 -7.91 23.39 -7.82
CA ARG A 456 -7.45 24.77 -7.74
C ARG A 456 -6.99 25.09 -6.33
N THR A 457 -5.71 25.45 -6.20
CA THR A 457 -5.16 26.01 -4.97
C THR A 457 -5.17 27.54 -5.09
N TYR A 458 -5.78 28.22 -4.12
CA TYR A 458 -5.87 29.68 -4.12
C TYR A 458 -4.92 30.30 -3.10
N PHE A 459 -3.98 31.11 -3.59
CA PHE A 459 -2.90 31.72 -2.80
C PHE A 459 -3.17 33.17 -2.39
N GLU A 460 -4.24 33.77 -2.90
CA GLU A 460 -4.60 35.17 -2.62
C GLU A 460 -5.84 35.23 -1.71
N TYR A 461 -5.87 36.20 -0.80
CA TYR A 461 -7.07 36.52 -0.02
C TYR A 461 -8.06 37.17 -0.98
N SER A 462 -9.08 36.41 -1.39
CA SER A 462 -10.22 36.93 -2.14
C SER A 462 -11.50 36.40 -1.49
N PRO A 463 -12.37 37.28 -0.98
CA PRO A 463 -13.64 36.86 -0.39
C PRO A 463 -14.56 36.22 -1.45
N GLU A 464 -14.39 36.59 -2.72
CA GLU A 464 -15.11 36.02 -3.86
C GLU A 464 -14.16 35.22 -4.76
N LEU A 465 -14.47 33.96 -5.02
CA LEU A 465 -13.71 33.10 -5.93
C LEU A 465 -14.51 32.78 -7.18
N ASN A 466 -14.00 33.17 -8.34
CA ASN A 466 -14.56 32.75 -9.63
C ASN A 466 -13.67 31.66 -10.22
N VAL A 467 -14.25 30.49 -10.47
CA VAL A 467 -13.52 29.31 -10.91
C VAL A 467 -14.06 28.83 -12.24
N LEU A 468 -13.15 28.55 -13.17
CA LEU A 468 -13.47 27.90 -14.44
C LEU A 468 -12.88 26.49 -14.44
N SER A 469 -13.72 25.50 -14.70
CA SER A 469 -13.33 24.10 -14.82
C SER A 469 -13.71 23.56 -16.19
N ASP A 470 -12.87 22.70 -16.75
CA ASP A 470 -13.18 21.92 -17.96
C ASP A 470 -13.85 20.57 -17.66
N ARG A 471 -14.22 20.36 -16.39
CA ARG A 471 -14.87 19.15 -15.88
C ARG A 471 -16.19 19.50 -15.21
N SER A 472 -16.92 18.49 -14.79
CA SER A 472 -18.18 18.63 -14.06
C SER A 472 -17.98 18.94 -12.56
N ALA A 473 -16.75 19.13 -12.10
CA ALA A 473 -16.44 19.36 -10.71
C ALA A 473 -15.15 20.15 -10.52
N VAL A 474 -15.08 20.88 -9.41
CA VAL A 474 -13.88 21.58 -8.97
C VAL A 474 -13.64 21.36 -7.48
N ILE A 475 -12.41 21.04 -7.14
CA ILE A 475 -11.91 20.96 -5.77
C ILE A 475 -11.12 22.24 -5.48
N ILE A 476 -11.50 22.90 -4.40
CA ILE A 476 -10.92 24.17 -3.98
C ILE A 476 -10.15 23.90 -2.70
N GLU A 477 -8.83 24.07 -2.78
CA GLU A 477 -7.93 24.01 -1.64
C GLU A 477 -7.70 25.43 -1.11
N GLN A 478 -8.04 25.63 0.16
CA GLN A 478 -7.82 26.87 0.89
C GLN A 478 -6.51 26.76 1.67
N ILE A 479 -5.70 27.83 1.66
CA ILE A 479 -4.56 27.93 2.57
C ILE A 479 -5.10 28.26 3.97
N PRO A 480 -4.49 27.74 5.05
CA PRO A 480 -4.87 28.09 6.42
C PRO A 480 -4.98 29.62 6.61
N ASP A 481 -6.03 30.05 7.31
CA ASP A 481 -6.36 31.46 7.64
C ASP A 481 -7.02 32.30 6.53
N ASN A 482 -7.39 31.71 5.38
CA ASN A 482 -8.22 32.39 4.38
C ASN A 482 -9.72 32.21 4.69
N GLU A 483 -10.46 33.32 4.80
CA GLU A 483 -11.92 33.32 4.89
C GLU A 483 -12.51 33.49 3.48
N VAL A 484 -13.24 32.48 3.00
CA VAL A 484 -13.93 32.55 1.70
C VAL A 484 -15.42 32.81 1.96
N GLU A 485 -15.93 33.92 1.44
CA GLU A 485 -17.32 34.36 1.64
C GLU A 485 -18.22 33.90 0.49
N SER A 486 -17.70 33.79 -0.74
CA SER A 486 -18.44 33.28 -1.87
C SER A 486 -17.56 32.60 -2.92
N VAL A 487 -18.10 31.58 -3.56
CA VAL A 487 -17.46 30.86 -4.66
C VAL A 487 -18.46 30.67 -5.78
N THR A 488 -18.06 31.04 -7.00
CA THR A 488 -18.78 30.70 -8.23
C THR A 488 -17.91 29.80 -9.10
N ALA A 489 -18.31 28.54 -9.24
CA ALA A 489 -17.71 27.57 -10.13
C ALA A 489 -18.51 27.48 -11.45
N THR A 490 -17.84 27.72 -12.57
CA THR A 490 -18.40 27.58 -13.92
C THR A 490 -17.75 26.38 -14.60
N PHE A 491 -18.57 25.48 -15.12
CA PHE A 491 -18.15 24.21 -15.74
C PHE A 491 -18.28 24.31 -17.26
N LEU A 492 -17.21 24.00 -18.00
CA LEU A 492 -17.17 24.04 -19.47
C LEU A 492 -17.59 22.70 -20.05
N VAL A 493 -18.54 22.72 -20.99
CA VAL A 493 -18.98 21.53 -21.75
C VAL A 493 -18.32 21.47 -23.14
N SER A 494 -17.93 22.62 -23.72
CA SER A 494 -16.98 22.73 -24.84
C SER A 494 -16.46 24.18 -24.99
N GLU A 495 -15.31 24.40 -25.65
CA GLU A 495 -14.81 25.76 -25.98
C GLU A 495 -15.75 26.55 -26.90
N THR A 496 -16.65 25.85 -27.60
CA THR A 496 -17.62 26.40 -28.55
C THR A 496 -18.99 26.70 -27.95
N ASP A 497 -19.27 26.23 -26.73
CA ASP A 497 -20.56 26.47 -26.09
C ASP A 497 -20.62 27.87 -25.49
N MET A 498 -21.55 28.66 -26.02
CA MET A 498 -21.87 29.99 -25.52
C MET A 498 -22.58 29.94 -24.15
N TYR A 499 -22.97 28.74 -23.69
CA TYR A 499 -23.82 28.51 -22.52
C TYR A 499 -23.15 27.52 -21.58
N LYS A 500 -23.01 27.89 -20.30
CA LYS A 500 -22.14 27.17 -19.36
C LYS A 500 -22.89 26.95 -18.04
N PRO A 501 -23.00 25.70 -17.56
CA PRO A 501 -23.53 25.44 -16.24
C PRO A 501 -22.61 26.04 -15.16
N SER A 502 -23.19 26.58 -14.11
CA SER A 502 -22.43 27.13 -12.98
C SER A 502 -23.13 26.90 -11.65
N VAL A 503 -22.34 26.86 -10.58
CA VAL A 503 -22.79 26.79 -9.20
C VAL A 503 -22.15 27.95 -8.46
N SER A 504 -22.96 28.78 -7.83
CA SER A 504 -22.52 29.83 -6.92
C SER A 504 -22.96 29.47 -5.51
N ILE A 505 -22.05 29.55 -4.56
CA ILE A 505 -22.29 29.31 -3.14
C ILE A 505 -21.76 30.48 -2.34
N THR A 506 -22.60 31.07 -1.50
CA THR A 506 -22.26 32.20 -0.63
C THR A 506 -22.46 31.80 0.82
N ALA A 507 -21.43 32.00 1.63
CA ALA A 507 -21.43 31.70 3.06
C ALA A 507 -22.38 32.64 3.81
N PRO A 508 -22.88 32.24 4.99
CA PRO A 508 -23.57 33.13 5.91
C PRO A 508 -22.71 34.34 6.32
N GLU A 509 -23.32 35.51 6.50
CA GLU A 509 -22.63 36.76 6.85
C GLU A 509 -21.75 36.67 8.12
N ASP A 510 -22.04 35.74 9.02
CA ASP A 510 -21.38 35.54 10.30
C ASP A 510 -20.42 34.33 10.35
N GLU A 511 -20.35 33.53 9.28
CA GLU A 511 -19.64 32.25 9.29
C GLU A 511 -19.08 31.91 7.90
N PRO A 512 -17.88 32.40 7.52
CA PRO A 512 -17.27 32.13 6.23
C PRO A 512 -16.95 30.63 6.06
N PHE A 513 -16.69 30.19 4.83
CA PHE A 513 -16.24 28.81 4.60
C PHE A 513 -14.86 28.60 5.20
N THR A 514 -14.80 27.91 6.33
CA THR A 514 -13.57 27.49 7.00
C THR A 514 -13.27 26.01 6.73
N GLY A 515 -12.05 25.70 6.32
CA GLY A 515 -11.59 24.33 6.08
C GLY A 515 -10.34 24.30 5.21
N SER A 516 -9.72 23.14 5.03
CA SER A 516 -8.57 23.02 4.12
C SER A 516 -9.00 22.78 2.66
N MET A 517 -10.17 22.18 2.43
CA MET A 517 -10.61 21.78 1.10
C MET A 517 -12.12 21.53 1.05
N PHE A 518 -12.77 21.95 -0.05
CA PHE A 518 -14.15 21.57 -0.37
C PHE A 518 -14.32 21.39 -1.89
N MET A 519 -15.41 20.75 -2.31
CA MET A 519 -15.70 20.44 -3.71
C MET A 519 -17.08 20.97 -4.10
N LEU A 520 -17.17 21.53 -5.31
CA LEU A 520 -18.41 21.88 -5.98
C LEU A 520 -18.50 21.10 -7.29
N SER A 521 -19.62 20.44 -7.54
CA SER A 521 -19.86 19.70 -8.77
C SER A 521 -21.26 19.90 -9.30
N LEU A 522 -21.39 19.96 -10.62
CA LEU A 522 -22.65 19.95 -11.34
C LEU A 522 -22.51 19.02 -12.54
N LYS A 523 -23.06 17.81 -12.43
CA LYS A 523 -22.90 16.74 -13.43
C LYS A 523 -24.14 16.62 -14.30
N GLU A 524 -23.96 16.76 -15.61
CA GLU A 524 -25.02 16.49 -16.58
C GLU A 524 -25.15 14.97 -16.83
N GLY A 525 -26.38 14.49 -16.86
CA GLY A 525 -26.76 13.12 -17.17
C GLY A 525 -27.97 13.07 -18.12
N PRO A 526 -28.31 11.87 -18.62
CA PRO A 526 -29.50 11.70 -19.43
C PRO A 526 -30.76 12.03 -18.61
N GLY A 527 -31.73 12.73 -19.21
CA GLY A 527 -32.96 13.15 -18.52
C GLY A 527 -34.00 12.03 -18.34
N GLY A 528 -33.92 10.96 -19.13
CA GLY A 528 -34.97 9.93 -19.20
C GLY A 528 -35.98 10.22 -20.30
N SER A 529 -37.17 9.59 -20.24
CA SER A 529 -38.20 9.71 -21.29
C SER A 529 -38.91 11.05 -21.31
N ASP A 530 -39.08 11.69 -20.14
CA ASP A 530 -39.91 12.90 -19.96
C ASP A 530 -39.09 14.19 -19.84
N PHE A 531 -37.76 14.07 -19.77
CA PHE A 531 -36.83 15.18 -19.59
C PHE A 531 -35.70 15.13 -20.62
N THR A 532 -35.22 16.31 -21.01
CA THR A 532 -34.15 16.44 -22.01
C THR A 532 -32.77 16.14 -21.42
N ALA A 533 -32.51 16.58 -20.19
CA ALA A 533 -31.28 16.31 -19.46
C ALA A 533 -31.58 16.29 -17.94
N SER A 534 -30.69 15.67 -17.18
CA SER A 534 -30.66 15.78 -15.72
C SER A 534 -29.34 16.40 -15.27
N TYR A 535 -29.35 17.12 -14.17
CA TYR A 535 -28.18 17.71 -13.52
C TYR A 535 -28.17 17.31 -12.05
N GLU A 536 -27.04 16.81 -11.57
CA GLU A 536 -26.81 16.45 -10.17
C GLU A 536 -25.81 17.42 -9.56
N LEU A 537 -26.21 18.09 -8.48
CA LEU A 537 -25.41 19.03 -7.71
C LEU A 537 -24.83 18.31 -6.50
N ASP A 538 -23.51 18.42 -6.35
CA ASP A 538 -22.76 17.83 -5.25
C ASP A 538 -21.89 18.92 -4.59
N VAL A 539 -22.06 19.10 -3.27
CA VAL A 539 -21.24 20.00 -2.44
C VAL A 539 -20.68 19.22 -1.27
N TRP A 540 -19.35 19.18 -1.15
CA TRP A 540 -18.65 18.33 -0.17
C TRP A 540 -17.56 19.12 0.55
N GLY A 541 -17.27 18.77 1.80
CA GLY A 541 -16.15 19.35 2.56
C GLY A 541 -16.44 20.69 3.27
N ILE A 542 -17.69 21.16 3.25
CA ILE A 542 -18.16 22.29 4.06
C ILE A 542 -18.91 21.74 5.30
N ASP A 543 -18.73 22.37 6.48
CA ASP A 543 -19.50 22.01 7.68
C ASP A 543 -21.01 22.11 7.36
N ILE A 544 -21.74 21.04 7.66
CA ILE A 544 -23.16 20.93 7.30
C ILE A 544 -23.99 22.12 7.84
N ARG A 545 -23.63 22.68 9.01
CA ARG A 545 -24.33 23.84 9.61
C ARG A 545 -24.12 25.11 8.81
N VAL A 546 -22.94 25.26 8.20
CA VAL A 546 -22.63 26.39 7.31
C VAL A 546 -23.33 26.18 5.98
N LEU A 547 -23.28 24.96 5.44
CA LEU A 547 -23.89 24.61 4.15
C LEU A 547 -25.40 24.83 4.15
N GLU A 548 -26.12 24.40 5.19
CA GLU A 548 -27.58 24.58 5.34
C GLU A 548 -28.01 26.06 5.40
N ARG A 549 -27.11 26.95 5.80
CA ARG A 549 -27.35 28.40 5.90
C ARG A 549 -26.81 29.18 4.69
N SER A 550 -26.08 28.50 3.80
CA SER A 550 -25.45 29.10 2.62
C SER A 550 -26.49 29.37 1.53
N ASP A 551 -26.26 30.41 0.73
CA ASP A 551 -27.06 30.68 -0.47
C ASP A 551 -26.43 29.97 -1.67
N ILE A 552 -27.11 28.95 -2.20
CA ILE A 552 -26.65 28.19 -3.37
C ILE A 552 -27.52 28.53 -4.57
N SER A 553 -26.90 29.06 -5.62
CA SER A 553 -27.51 29.33 -6.91
C SER A 553 -26.93 28.44 -8.00
N VAL A 554 -27.79 27.84 -8.80
CA VAL A 554 -27.42 26.97 -9.93
C VAL A 554 -27.85 27.65 -11.23
N THR A 555 -26.94 27.63 -12.19
CA THR A 555 -27.19 28.06 -13.57
C THR A 555 -27.12 26.84 -14.48
N ILE A 556 -28.18 26.57 -15.24
CA ILE A 556 -28.23 25.47 -16.21
C ILE A 556 -28.44 26.03 -17.62
N PRO A 557 -27.66 25.59 -18.62
CA PRO A 557 -27.90 25.93 -20.02
C PRO A 557 -29.17 25.23 -20.51
N VAL A 558 -30.03 25.96 -21.20
CA VAL A 558 -31.28 25.43 -21.80
C VAL A 558 -31.24 25.48 -23.33
N SER A 559 -30.02 25.47 -23.90
CA SER A 559 -29.74 25.76 -25.29
C SER A 559 -30.11 24.64 -26.26
N ASN A 560 -31.40 24.47 -26.47
CA ASN A 560 -32.02 24.08 -27.73
C ASN A 560 -33.46 24.58 -27.65
N SER A 561 -33.99 25.12 -28.74
CA SER A 561 -35.28 25.84 -28.88
C SER A 561 -36.56 25.10 -28.45
N SER A 562 -36.40 24.01 -27.72
CA SER A 562 -37.46 23.23 -27.09
C SER A 562 -37.44 23.30 -25.56
N CYS A 563 -36.32 23.56 -24.87
CA CYS A 563 -36.29 23.58 -23.38
C CYS A 563 -36.84 24.90 -22.82
N THR A 564 -37.84 24.81 -21.95
CA THR A 564 -38.57 25.98 -21.43
C THR A 564 -38.69 26.00 -19.90
N ALA A 565 -38.37 24.90 -19.22
CA ALA A 565 -38.47 24.78 -17.76
C ALA A 565 -37.38 23.89 -17.16
N VAL A 566 -37.02 24.20 -15.91
CA VAL A 566 -36.18 23.38 -15.04
C VAL A 566 -36.99 22.97 -13.82
N TYR A 567 -36.97 21.68 -13.52
CA TYR A 567 -37.63 21.08 -12.38
C TYR A 567 -36.59 20.52 -11.41
N ALA A 568 -36.72 20.83 -10.12
CA ALA A 568 -35.99 20.14 -9.07
C ALA A 568 -36.80 18.93 -8.59
N PHE A 569 -36.12 17.86 -8.18
CA PHE A 569 -36.78 16.72 -7.55
C PHE A 569 -36.78 16.88 -6.04
N ASP A 570 -37.98 16.97 -5.47
CA ASP A 570 -38.23 16.99 -4.04
C ASP A 570 -38.35 15.56 -3.53
N LYS A 571 -37.35 15.12 -2.77
CA LYS A 571 -37.29 13.76 -2.20
C LYS A 571 -38.32 13.54 -1.11
N ASP A 572 -38.66 14.57 -0.35
CA ASP A 572 -39.57 14.45 0.80
C ASP A 572 -41.01 14.28 0.34
N ASP A 573 -41.41 15.08 -0.66
CA ASP A 573 -42.75 15.01 -1.25
C ASP A 573 -42.82 14.10 -2.49
N ASN A 574 -41.70 13.47 -2.88
CA ASN A 574 -41.55 12.61 -4.05
C ASN A 574 -42.16 13.21 -5.33
N ARG A 575 -41.82 14.47 -5.63
CA ARG A 575 -42.42 15.24 -6.73
C ARG A 575 -41.41 16.12 -7.43
N TYR A 576 -41.75 16.53 -8.64
CA TYR A 576 -41.01 17.54 -9.38
C TYR A 576 -41.57 18.93 -9.07
N VAL A 577 -40.70 19.84 -8.65
CA VAL A 577 -41.01 21.24 -8.36
C VAL A 577 -40.35 22.10 -9.43
N MET A 578 -41.14 22.92 -10.12
CA MET A 578 -40.58 23.85 -11.11
C MET A 578 -39.78 24.94 -10.39
N VAL A 579 -38.49 25.04 -10.69
CA VAL A 579 -37.55 25.99 -10.06
C VAL A 579 -37.13 27.12 -10.98
N GLY A 580 -37.40 26.99 -12.28
CA GLY A 580 -37.46 28.16 -13.16
C GLY A 580 -37.92 27.83 -14.57
N THR A 581 -38.24 28.89 -15.30
CA THR A 581 -38.77 28.85 -16.66
C THR A 581 -38.11 29.94 -17.50
N SER A 582 -37.88 29.65 -18.77
CA SER A 582 -37.35 30.63 -19.71
C SER A 582 -38.06 30.50 -21.06
N GLU A 583 -38.60 31.62 -21.55
CA GLU A 583 -39.10 31.72 -22.93
C GLU A 583 -38.03 32.30 -23.89
N PHE A 584 -36.98 32.95 -23.37
CA PHE A 584 -36.05 33.76 -24.17
C PHE A 584 -34.59 33.78 -23.68
N GLU A 585 -34.31 33.30 -22.47
CA GLU A 585 -32.96 33.25 -21.90
C GLU A 585 -32.33 31.86 -22.09
N PRO A 586 -31.09 31.80 -22.59
CA PRO A 586 -30.44 30.53 -22.88
C PRO A 586 -29.76 29.87 -21.67
N ASN A 587 -29.67 30.58 -20.54
CA ASN A 587 -29.22 30.08 -19.25
C ASN A 587 -30.28 30.41 -18.21
N LEU A 588 -30.67 29.45 -17.38
CA LEU A 588 -31.60 29.65 -16.29
C LEU A 588 -30.84 29.62 -14.96
N THR A 589 -30.86 30.73 -14.21
CA THR A 589 -30.30 30.80 -12.85
C THR A 589 -31.41 30.76 -11.81
N PHE A 590 -31.28 29.89 -10.81
CA PHE A 590 -32.26 29.73 -9.74
C PHE A 590 -31.57 29.31 -8.44
N LYS A 591 -32.25 29.50 -7.30
CA LYS A 591 -31.75 29.04 -6.00
C LYS A 591 -31.97 27.53 -5.88
N ALA A 592 -30.90 26.78 -5.61
CA ALA A 592 -30.97 25.33 -5.42
C ALA A 592 -31.70 24.97 -4.11
N GLY A 593 -31.56 25.78 -3.06
CA GLY A 593 -32.12 25.46 -1.74
C GLY A 593 -31.57 24.13 -1.22
N VAL A 594 -32.47 23.19 -0.90
CA VAL A 594 -32.13 21.84 -0.43
C VAL A 594 -32.07 20.78 -1.55
N TYR A 595 -32.31 21.17 -2.80
CA TYR A 595 -32.40 20.23 -3.92
C TYR A 595 -31.02 19.92 -4.51
N ASP A 596 -30.79 18.64 -4.80
CA ASP A 596 -29.56 18.12 -5.39
C ASP A 596 -29.73 17.59 -6.83
N LYS A 597 -30.97 17.45 -7.32
CA LYS A 597 -31.28 16.94 -8.66
C LYS A 597 -32.21 17.85 -9.42
N PHE A 598 -31.81 18.19 -10.65
CA PHE A 598 -32.53 19.07 -11.56
C PHE A 598 -32.76 18.41 -12.91
N TYR A 599 -33.87 18.72 -13.55
CA TYR A 599 -34.29 18.13 -14.82
C TYR A 599 -34.76 19.21 -15.76
N THR A 600 -34.23 19.23 -16.98
CA THR A 600 -34.67 20.15 -18.02
C THR A 600 -35.82 19.53 -18.80
N SER A 601 -36.84 20.33 -19.15
CA SER A 601 -37.95 19.86 -19.97
C SER A 601 -38.35 20.90 -21.01
N THR A 602 -38.98 20.38 -22.06
CA THR A 602 -39.57 21.17 -23.14
C THR A 602 -41.04 21.51 -22.90
N TYR A 603 -41.62 20.97 -21.83
CA TYR A 603 -43.04 21.02 -21.54
C TYR A 603 -43.35 22.04 -20.41
N ILE A 604 -44.07 23.12 -20.76
CA ILE A 604 -44.79 23.96 -19.80
C ILE A 604 -46.26 23.54 -19.87
N SER A 605 -46.78 22.80 -18.89
CA SER A 605 -48.25 22.75 -18.73
C SER A 605 -48.69 22.42 -17.31
N ASP A 606 -49.69 23.17 -16.85
CA ASP A 606 -50.49 23.01 -15.63
C ASP A 606 -51.22 21.64 -15.54
N ARG A 607 -50.49 20.53 -15.44
CA ARG A 607 -51.07 19.23 -15.07
C ARG A 607 -50.46 18.68 -13.77
N PRO A 608 -51.23 17.92 -12.98
CA PRO A 608 -50.70 17.25 -11.80
C PRO A 608 -49.58 16.30 -12.23
N ALA A 609 -48.62 16.10 -11.32
CA ALA A 609 -47.40 15.31 -11.49
C ALA A 609 -47.56 14.06 -12.40
N PRO A 610 -46.56 13.72 -13.22
CA PRO A 610 -46.56 12.45 -13.94
C PRO A 610 -46.64 11.29 -12.95
N PRO A 611 -47.31 10.19 -13.30
CA PRO A 611 -47.28 8.99 -12.49
C PRO A 611 -45.84 8.46 -12.48
N ASN A 612 -45.33 8.26 -11.27
CA ASN A 612 -44.25 7.35 -10.86
C ASN A 612 -43.36 6.77 -11.99
N PRO A 613 -42.02 6.92 -11.93
CA PRO A 613 -41.11 6.13 -12.79
C PRO A 613 -41.19 4.62 -12.54
N GLN A 614 -41.96 4.14 -11.55
CA GLN A 614 -42.38 2.74 -11.53
C GLN A 614 -43.55 2.53 -12.49
N GLY A 615 -43.19 2.27 -13.73
CA GLY A 615 -44.06 1.75 -14.77
C GLY A 615 -43.22 1.07 -15.85
N ASP A 616 -42.52 0.00 -15.45
CA ASP A 616 -42.13 -1.13 -16.30
C ASP A 616 -41.63 -0.79 -17.72
N THR A 617 -40.34 -0.48 -17.84
CA THR A 617 -39.59 -1.21 -18.87
C THR A 617 -39.43 -2.63 -18.37
N GLU A 618 -40.06 -3.57 -19.07
CA GLU A 618 -39.78 -5.01 -18.96
C GLU A 618 -38.28 -5.26 -19.19
N VAL A 619 -37.49 -5.14 -18.12
CA VAL A 619 -36.31 -5.97 -17.88
C VAL A 619 -36.83 -7.06 -16.96
N GLY A 620 -36.94 -8.25 -17.55
CA GLY A 620 -37.87 -9.29 -17.12
C GLY A 620 -37.80 -9.65 -15.64
N GLY A 621 -38.98 -9.95 -15.08
CA GLY A 621 -39.14 -10.62 -13.78
C GLY A 621 -38.40 -11.96 -13.65
N LEU A 622 -37.65 -12.39 -14.67
CA LEU A 622 -36.62 -13.41 -14.55
C LEU A 622 -35.46 -12.97 -13.64
N ASP A 623 -35.01 -11.71 -13.63
CA ASP A 623 -33.80 -11.33 -12.89
C ASP A 623 -34.02 -11.19 -11.38
N TYR A 624 -35.13 -10.62 -10.92
CA TYR A 624 -35.41 -10.57 -9.47
C TYR A 624 -35.82 -11.92 -8.89
N ILE A 625 -36.52 -12.77 -9.66
CA ILE A 625 -36.82 -14.13 -9.23
C ILE A 625 -35.55 -14.99 -9.28
N LEU A 626 -34.65 -14.81 -10.25
CA LEU A 626 -33.37 -15.51 -10.33
C LEU A 626 -32.40 -15.04 -9.23
N ILE A 627 -32.30 -13.73 -8.96
CA ILE A 627 -31.50 -13.19 -7.85
C ILE A 627 -32.09 -13.61 -6.50
N ALA A 628 -33.41 -13.57 -6.32
CA ALA A 628 -34.05 -14.09 -5.11
C ALA A 628 -33.89 -15.62 -4.98
N ALA A 629 -33.91 -16.37 -6.08
CA ALA A 629 -33.64 -17.81 -6.09
C ALA A 629 -32.16 -18.11 -5.84
N ILE A 630 -31.22 -17.32 -6.36
CA ILE A 630 -29.78 -17.44 -6.09
C ILE A 630 -29.48 -17.08 -4.63
N ILE A 631 -30.10 -16.04 -4.09
CA ILE A 631 -29.97 -15.67 -2.68
C ILE A 631 -30.61 -16.74 -1.78
N ALA A 632 -31.78 -17.28 -2.16
CA ALA A 632 -32.43 -18.37 -1.42
C ALA A 632 -31.64 -19.69 -1.51
N VAL A 633 -31.04 -20.01 -2.66
CA VAL A 633 -30.17 -21.18 -2.84
C VAL A 633 -28.85 -20.98 -2.11
N LEU A 634 -28.23 -19.79 -2.14
CA LEU A 634 -27.03 -19.48 -1.37
C LEU A 634 -27.30 -19.50 0.13
N ALA A 635 -28.45 -18.99 0.57
CA ALA A 635 -28.89 -19.06 1.97
C ALA A 635 -29.19 -20.50 2.39
N ALA A 636 -29.84 -21.31 1.55
CA ALA A 636 -30.08 -22.73 1.82
C ALA A 636 -28.79 -23.57 1.78
N THR A 637 -27.84 -23.23 0.90
CA THR A 637 -26.53 -23.90 0.78
C THR A 637 -25.62 -23.50 1.95
N MET A 638 -25.63 -22.23 2.38
CA MET A 638 -24.96 -21.80 3.61
C MET A 638 -25.60 -22.43 4.84
N TYR A 639 -26.94 -22.50 4.92
CA TYR A 639 -27.62 -23.15 6.03
C TYR A 639 -27.27 -24.64 6.10
N LEU A 640 -27.32 -25.36 4.96
CA LEU A 640 -26.89 -26.76 4.86
C LEU A 640 -25.40 -26.95 5.18
N LEU A 641 -24.49 -26.08 4.70
CA LEU A 641 -23.06 -26.13 5.02
C LEU A 641 -22.77 -25.83 6.50
N VAL A 642 -23.58 -25.00 7.15
CA VAL A 642 -23.45 -24.68 8.58
C VAL A 642 -24.05 -25.78 9.45
N THR A 643 -25.14 -26.45 9.02
CA THR A 643 -25.70 -27.59 9.74
C THR A 643 -24.96 -28.90 9.50
N MET A 644 -24.37 -29.13 8.32
CA MET A 644 -23.54 -30.32 8.02
C MET A 644 -22.12 -30.23 8.60
N LYS A 645 -21.72 -29.08 9.14
CA LYS A 645 -20.46 -28.91 9.90
C LYS A 645 -20.69 -29.01 11.42
N ARG A 646 -21.93 -29.32 11.83
CA ARG A 646 -22.37 -29.41 13.23
C ARG A 646 -23.00 -30.75 13.61
N ASP A 647 -22.98 -31.71 12.70
CA ASP A 647 -22.96 -33.16 12.94
C ASP A 647 -21.64 -33.70 12.36
#